data_AF-A0AAU4JYV9-F1
#
_entry.id   AF-A0AAU4JYV9-F1
#
_cell.length_a   1.000
_cell.length_b   1.000
_cell.length_c   1.000
_cell.angle_alpha   90.00
_cell.angle_beta   90.00
_cell.angle_gamma   90.00
#
_symmetry.space_group_name_H-M   'P 1'
#
loop_
_entity.id
_entity.type
_entity.pdbx_description
1 polymer ?
#
loop_
_entity_poly.entity_id
_entity_poly.type
_entity_poly.pdbx_seq_one_letter_code
_entity_poly.pdbx_strand_id
1 'polypeptide(L)'
;MRGGRRLWLIVAAVVVVVLAVVIAVIATSGGDDRAVSERSMTIAGVPEGTTPVSLDASLFLPATLPAPAVILAHGFGGSKDDLTSEARTLAGRGYVVVAYSARGFGASGGLVHLDSPDYEIADARRIIDRLATMPEVERDGPNDPRVGIAGGSYGGGVALLAAAYDRRVDAIAADITWNDLSQALFPNGVFKRAWAGQLFSQAANTATENGCGKFAPDVCAAYQASATAGAPTAALQTLMRASSPASVLGRITAPTLLTQGQQDSLFPIDQAVRNATGIAANGTPVRMQWRTGGHDQPGGDISSAVQSWFATVLQDKRTPQSGFSADVADGALSADTGRSKARPLSAASLDAAQKTRQMPLLGGTQLVNAPAGGTPTAITAVPGIGSLLATATSVTGGVSLSALPGQAGGFVSAPLASDTLVGGSSTVRLRVTPLTTSDATLFVSLVDVDTDGKRTQPSGLVTPVRLTGLTPGQPTSVTVNLPTVVRTVAAGHRVAVQVSTTDLGFALPTDARTYSIALDSPTLSLTTLTGEARSAPFPWAWPIAGIVVLLALIAGISFAGWRRGRTESADVPADDVSPIVVEGLVKEYGDSYRAVDGVSFSVEKGQVVGLLGPNGAGKTTVLRMMVGLISPTAGSIRLFGRHVGPGSAVLARVGAFIEGPGLLPHLSGRENLDLYWAATGRPRADADVETALEIAGLGASVDRKVRKYSQGMRQRLAIAQAMLGLPELLILDEPTNGLDPPQIAEMREVMRRYAATGRTVVVSSHLLSEVEQTCSHVVVMHKGRLITAGSVEELAGAATSTLAVADVAAAQRVLADAGIDADVVESRRHLEEAFLDLIGEESS
;
A
#
# COMPACT_ATOMS: atom_id res chain seq x y z
N MET A 1 11.14 60.50 -18.06
CA MET A 1 10.61 59.47 -17.11
C MET A 1 9.07 59.40 -17.10
N ARG A 2 8.38 59.26 -18.26
CA ARG A 2 6.91 59.06 -18.30
C ARG A 2 6.46 57.77 -19.02
N GLY A 3 7.35 57.09 -19.77
CA GLY A 3 7.03 55.83 -20.46
C GLY A 3 7.01 54.58 -19.57
N GLY A 4 7.89 54.49 -18.57
CA GLY A 4 8.03 53.29 -17.73
C GLY A 4 6.84 53.01 -16.79
N ARG A 5 6.07 54.04 -16.42
CA ARG A 5 4.91 53.91 -15.51
C ARG A 5 3.70 53.25 -16.17
N ARG A 6 3.51 53.44 -17.48
CA ARG A 6 2.41 52.80 -18.24
C ARG A 6 2.68 51.32 -18.47
N LEU A 7 3.93 50.95 -18.76
CA LEU A 7 4.32 49.56 -18.91
C LEU A 7 4.19 48.79 -17.59
N TRP A 8 4.50 49.44 -16.47
CA TRP A 8 4.35 48.87 -15.11
C TRP A 8 2.89 48.55 -14.76
N LEU A 9 1.95 49.41 -15.14
CA LEU A 9 0.52 49.16 -14.89
C LEU A 9 -0.02 48.01 -15.74
N ILE A 10 0.45 47.87 -16.98
CA ILE A 10 0.04 46.78 -17.87
C ILE A 10 0.60 45.44 -17.39
N VAL A 11 1.87 45.38 -17.00
CA VAL A 11 2.50 44.15 -16.49
C VAL A 11 1.88 43.74 -15.14
N ALA A 12 1.64 44.70 -14.23
CA ALA A 12 0.98 44.41 -12.96
C ALA A 12 -0.46 43.90 -13.18
N ALA A 13 -1.21 44.48 -14.12
CA ALA A 13 -2.54 43.99 -14.47
C ALA A 13 -2.50 42.57 -15.04
N VAL A 14 -1.56 42.26 -15.93
CA VAL A 14 -1.41 40.91 -16.51
C VAL A 14 -1.03 39.89 -15.43
N VAL A 15 -0.11 40.23 -14.53
CA VAL A 15 0.28 39.34 -13.42
C VAL A 15 -0.90 39.09 -12.49
N VAL A 16 -1.70 40.11 -12.14
CA VAL A 16 -2.89 39.95 -11.30
C VAL A 16 -3.93 39.08 -11.99
N VAL A 17 -4.15 39.25 -13.29
CA VAL A 17 -5.09 38.40 -14.06
C VAL A 17 -4.60 36.96 -14.13
N VAL A 18 -3.32 36.73 -14.40
CA VAL A 18 -2.74 35.37 -14.44
C VAL A 18 -2.79 34.73 -13.06
N LEU A 19 -2.48 35.47 -11.99
CA LEU A 19 -2.56 34.96 -10.62
C LEU A 19 -4.00 34.65 -10.23
N ALA A 20 -4.96 35.48 -10.63
CA ALA A 20 -6.39 35.23 -10.40
C ALA A 20 -6.87 33.99 -11.17
N VAL A 21 -6.41 33.78 -12.40
CA VAL A 21 -6.72 32.58 -13.19
C VAL A 21 -6.08 31.33 -12.57
N VAL A 22 -4.82 31.41 -12.12
CA VAL A 22 -4.14 30.30 -11.44
C VAL A 22 -4.79 29.98 -10.11
N ILE A 23 -5.15 30.98 -9.30
CA ILE A 23 -5.88 30.81 -8.05
C ILE A 23 -7.27 30.23 -8.31
N ALA A 24 -7.98 30.70 -9.34
CA ALA A 24 -9.27 30.14 -9.73
C ALA A 24 -9.14 28.67 -10.16
N VAL A 25 -8.12 28.32 -10.94
CA VAL A 25 -7.86 26.93 -11.38
C VAL A 25 -7.50 26.04 -10.19
N ILE A 26 -6.64 26.51 -9.28
CA ILE A 26 -6.27 25.78 -8.06
C ILE A 26 -7.49 25.61 -7.15
N ALA A 27 -8.28 26.66 -6.95
CA ALA A 27 -9.51 26.63 -6.15
C ALA A 27 -10.58 25.72 -6.75
N THR A 28 -10.61 25.53 -8.07
CA THR A 28 -11.53 24.57 -8.73
C THR A 28 -11.01 23.12 -8.75
N SER A 29 -9.75 22.88 -8.35
CA SER A 29 -9.11 21.56 -8.44
C SER A 29 -9.02 20.80 -7.11
N GLY A 30 -9.21 21.47 -5.97
CA GLY A 30 -9.48 20.83 -4.69
C GLY A 30 -10.97 20.53 -4.58
N GLY A 31 -11.36 19.26 -4.61
CA GLY A 31 -12.71 18.86 -4.22
C GLY A 31 -12.96 19.32 -2.79
N ASP A 32 -14.04 20.06 -2.59
CA ASP A 32 -14.38 20.69 -1.31
C ASP A 32 -14.85 19.62 -0.32
N ASP A 33 -13.92 18.99 0.41
CA ASP A 33 -14.21 18.01 1.48
C ASP A 33 -15.10 18.58 2.60
N ARG A 34 -15.36 19.90 2.61
CA ARG A 34 -16.17 20.60 3.62
C ARG A 34 -17.68 20.62 3.32
N ALA A 35 -18.14 20.08 2.19
CA ALA A 35 -19.54 20.19 1.76
C ALA A 35 -20.36 18.89 1.82
N VAL A 36 -19.80 17.77 2.27
CA VAL A 36 -20.50 16.46 2.36
C VAL A 36 -21.07 16.26 3.77
N SER A 37 -22.38 16.05 3.87
CA SER A 37 -23.04 15.69 5.14
C SER A 37 -23.17 14.17 5.25
N GLU A 38 -22.73 13.60 6.37
CA GLU A 38 -22.87 12.17 6.66
C GLU A 38 -23.90 11.93 7.78
N ARG A 39 -24.73 10.90 7.62
CA ARG A 39 -25.72 10.47 8.62
C ARG A 39 -25.80 8.95 8.68
N SER A 40 -25.70 8.37 9.87
CA SER A 40 -26.04 6.97 10.08
C SER A 40 -27.54 6.74 9.88
N MET A 41 -27.89 5.60 9.31
CA MET A 41 -29.27 5.19 9.09
C MET A 41 -29.42 3.68 9.21
N THR A 42 -30.65 3.24 9.50
CA THR A 42 -31.00 1.82 9.51
C THR A 42 -32.07 1.59 8.44
N ILE A 43 -31.86 0.58 7.60
CA ILE A 43 -32.80 0.19 6.54
C ILE A 43 -33.40 -1.17 6.91
N ALA A 44 -34.71 -1.32 6.78
CA ALA A 44 -35.36 -2.61 6.99
C ALA A 44 -35.01 -3.57 5.86
N GLY A 45 -34.33 -4.67 6.18
CA GLY A 45 -34.06 -5.77 5.25
C GLY A 45 -35.25 -6.72 5.14
N VAL A 46 -35.17 -7.69 4.23
CA VAL A 46 -36.16 -8.77 4.18
C VAL A 46 -36.02 -9.69 5.40
N PRO A 47 -37.13 -10.05 6.07
CA PRO A 47 -37.09 -10.91 7.25
C PRO A 47 -36.45 -12.27 6.99
N GLU A 48 -35.81 -12.83 8.00
CA GLU A 48 -35.28 -14.19 8.00
C GLU A 48 -36.25 -15.11 8.74
N GLY A 49 -37.11 -15.81 7.98
CA GLY A 49 -38.27 -16.49 8.54
C GLY A 49 -39.23 -15.48 9.19
N THR A 50 -39.42 -15.58 10.50
CA THR A 50 -40.22 -14.62 11.29
C THR A 50 -39.39 -13.51 11.93
N THR A 51 -38.06 -13.55 11.79
CA THR A 51 -37.14 -12.61 12.44
C THR A 51 -36.94 -11.36 11.57
N PRO A 52 -37.26 -10.15 12.04
CA PRO A 52 -36.93 -8.92 11.32
C PRO A 52 -35.42 -8.75 11.16
N VAL A 53 -34.99 -8.25 10.01
CA VAL A 53 -33.58 -7.94 9.73
C VAL A 53 -33.43 -6.43 9.53
N SER A 54 -32.41 -5.85 10.17
CA SER A 54 -32.03 -4.45 10.01
C SER A 54 -30.66 -4.36 9.35
N LEU A 55 -30.53 -3.50 8.34
CA LEU A 55 -29.29 -3.20 7.66
C LEU A 55 -28.72 -1.89 8.19
N ASP A 56 -27.47 -1.94 8.61
CA ASP A 56 -26.69 -0.80 9.06
C ASP A 56 -26.10 -0.06 7.84
N ALA A 57 -26.39 1.23 7.72
CA ALA A 57 -26.00 2.04 6.57
C ALA A 57 -25.60 3.47 6.96
N SER A 58 -24.80 4.11 6.12
CA SER A 58 -24.45 5.52 6.18
C SER A 58 -24.91 6.22 4.90
N LEU A 59 -25.59 7.34 5.08
CA LEU A 59 -26.05 8.24 4.01
C LEU A 59 -25.11 9.43 3.90
N PHE A 60 -24.59 9.67 2.70
CA PHE A 60 -23.74 10.81 2.38
C PHE A 60 -24.47 11.72 1.40
N LEU A 61 -24.61 12.99 1.77
CA LEU A 61 -25.36 13.98 1.00
C LEU A 61 -24.40 15.00 0.38
N PRO A 62 -24.56 15.29 -0.93
CA PRO A 62 -23.84 16.36 -1.60
C PRO A 62 -24.40 17.74 -1.20
N ALA A 63 -23.67 18.79 -1.57
CA ALA A 63 -24.09 20.17 -1.33
C ALA A 63 -25.36 20.58 -2.07
N THR A 64 -25.64 19.97 -3.23
CA THR A 64 -26.79 20.29 -4.09
C THR A 64 -27.76 19.11 -4.13
N LEU A 65 -29.03 19.37 -3.82
CA LEU A 65 -30.11 18.38 -3.76
C LEU A 65 -31.35 18.89 -4.51
N PRO A 66 -32.20 18.01 -5.05
CA PRO A 66 -32.02 16.55 -5.14
C PRO A 66 -30.91 16.16 -6.11
N ALA A 67 -30.34 14.97 -5.93
CA ALA A 67 -29.22 14.47 -6.74
C ALA A 67 -29.38 12.97 -7.05
N PRO A 68 -28.77 12.45 -8.13
CA PRO A 68 -28.77 11.03 -8.42
C PRO A 68 -28.08 10.24 -7.30
N ALA A 69 -28.52 9.01 -7.09
CA ALA A 69 -28.04 8.17 -6.01
C ALA A 69 -26.99 7.13 -6.45
N VAL A 70 -26.11 6.74 -5.54
CA VAL A 70 -25.22 5.58 -5.70
C VAL A 70 -25.32 4.70 -4.46
N ILE A 71 -25.55 3.40 -4.65
CA ILE A 71 -25.44 2.39 -3.61
C ILE A 71 -24.03 1.79 -3.69
N LEU A 72 -23.31 1.81 -2.57
CA LEU A 72 -22.02 1.13 -2.42
C LEU A 72 -22.18 -0.15 -1.61
N ALA A 73 -21.78 -1.27 -2.21
CA ALA A 73 -21.79 -2.58 -1.59
C ALA A 73 -20.34 -3.06 -1.31
N HIS A 74 -20.10 -3.56 -0.10
CA HIS A 74 -18.75 -3.92 0.35
C HIS A 74 -18.31 -5.30 -0.18
N GLY A 75 -16.99 -5.52 -0.23
CA GLY A 75 -16.40 -6.83 -0.47
C GLY A 75 -16.65 -7.81 0.67
N PHE A 76 -16.45 -9.11 0.45
CA PHE A 76 -16.75 -10.13 1.46
C PHE A 76 -15.95 -9.88 2.74
N GLY A 77 -16.59 -9.97 3.91
CA GLY A 77 -15.93 -9.69 5.20
C GLY A 77 -15.78 -8.21 5.55
N GLY A 78 -16.08 -7.30 4.61
CA GLY A 78 -16.12 -5.86 4.86
C GLY A 78 -17.43 -5.38 5.49
N SER A 79 -17.58 -4.06 5.52
CA SER A 79 -18.71 -3.33 6.10
C SER A 79 -18.91 -1.98 5.40
N LYS A 80 -19.94 -1.23 5.82
CA LYS A 80 -20.12 0.17 5.38
C LYS A 80 -18.90 1.06 5.66
N ASP A 81 -18.11 0.76 6.69
CA ASP A 81 -17.02 1.64 7.12
C ASP A 81 -15.86 1.62 6.10
N ASP A 82 -15.63 0.46 5.47
CA ASP A 82 -14.62 0.28 4.40
C ASP A 82 -14.94 1.12 3.16
N LEU A 83 -16.22 1.47 2.96
CA LEU A 83 -16.72 2.23 1.81
C LEU A 83 -16.71 3.75 2.04
N THR A 84 -16.38 4.22 3.25
CA THR A 84 -16.55 5.64 3.64
C THR A 84 -15.75 6.60 2.75
N SER A 85 -14.53 6.24 2.38
CA SER A 85 -13.68 7.08 1.52
C SER A 85 -14.25 7.24 0.12
N GLU A 86 -14.71 6.15 -0.48
CA GLU A 86 -15.35 6.15 -1.79
C GLU A 86 -16.69 6.89 -1.74
N ALA A 87 -17.47 6.71 -0.67
CA ALA A 87 -18.74 7.38 -0.46
C ALA A 87 -18.59 8.90 -0.37
N ARG A 88 -17.60 9.39 0.39
CA ARG A 88 -17.29 10.83 0.45
C ARG A 88 -16.85 11.37 -0.90
N THR A 89 -16.03 10.62 -1.64
CA THR A 89 -15.55 11.02 -2.96
C THR A 89 -16.71 11.19 -3.94
N LEU A 90 -17.63 10.22 -4.00
CA LEU A 90 -18.82 10.30 -4.84
C LEU A 90 -19.79 11.40 -4.35
N ALA A 91 -20.00 11.55 -3.05
CA ALA A 91 -20.83 12.63 -2.54
C ALA A 91 -20.27 14.01 -2.86
N GLY A 92 -18.94 14.20 -2.77
CA GLY A 92 -18.26 15.43 -3.22
C GLY A 92 -18.41 15.70 -4.73
N ARG A 93 -18.76 14.69 -5.52
CA ARG A 93 -19.07 14.80 -6.96
C ARG A 93 -20.54 15.01 -7.27
N GLY A 94 -21.40 15.20 -6.26
CA GLY A 94 -22.81 15.48 -6.45
C GLY A 94 -23.73 14.26 -6.47
N TYR A 95 -23.36 13.18 -5.80
CA TYR A 95 -24.23 11.99 -5.64
C TYR A 95 -24.77 11.87 -4.21
N VAL A 96 -26.02 11.45 -4.06
CA VAL A 96 -26.50 10.89 -2.78
C VAL A 96 -25.95 9.48 -2.65
N VAL A 97 -25.09 9.21 -1.66
CA VAL A 97 -24.46 7.89 -1.54
C VAL A 97 -24.97 7.14 -0.34
N VAL A 98 -25.37 5.88 -0.52
CA VAL A 98 -25.68 4.95 0.56
C VAL A 98 -24.61 3.87 0.58
N ALA A 99 -23.77 3.88 1.61
CA ALA A 99 -22.89 2.76 1.93
C ALA A 99 -23.56 1.91 3.02
N TYR A 100 -23.66 0.61 2.83
CA TYR A 100 -24.34 -0.26 3.80
C TYR A 100 -23.55 -1.54 4.06
N SER A 101 -23.73 -2.10 5.26
CA SER A 101 -23.26 -3.44 5.62
C SER A 101 -24.34 -4.44 5.22
N ALA A 102 -24.01 -5.44 4.40
CA ALA A 102 -24.93 -6.52 4.05
C ALA A 102 -25.30 -7.33 5.30
N ARG A 103 -26.43 -8.06 5.24
CA ARG A 103 -26.87 -8.94 6.34
C ARG A 103 -25.74 -9.88 6.79
N GLY A 104 -25.63 -10.10 8.09
CA GLY A 104 -24.57 -10.91 8.69
C GLY A 104 -23.20 -10.23 8.80
N PHE A 105 -23.01 -9.01 8.29
CA PHE A 105 -21.77 -8.22 8.40
C PHE A 105 -21.96 -6.93 9.21
N GLY A 106 -20.86 -6.42 9.78
CA GLY A 106 -20.87 -5.19 10.58
C GLY A 106 -21.92 -5.23 11.70
N ALA A 107 -22.71 -4.17 11.82
CA ALA A 107 -23.84 -4.10 12.74
C ALA A 107 -25.18 -4.54 12.14
N SER A 108 -25.18 -5.06 10.90
CA SER A 108 -26.40 -5.58 10.27
C SER A 108 -26.85 -6.91 10.89
N GLY A 109 -28.15 -7.09 10.99
CA GLY A 109 -28.77 -8.34 11.43
C GLY A 109 -28.74 -9.44 10.37
N GLY A 110 -29.35 -10.59 10.68
CA GLY A 110 -29.51 -11.73 9.77
C GLY A 110 -28.23 -12.57 9.56
N LEU A 111 -28.33 -13.55 8.66
CA LEU A 111 -27.26 -14.45 8.25
C LEU A 111 -26.80 -14.19 6.81
N VAL A 112 -25.61 -14.67 6.47
CA VAL A 112 -25.02 -14.58 5.12
C VAL A 112 -25.52 -15.73 4.25
N HIS A 113 -26.16 -15.40 3.13
CA HIS A 113 -26.73 -16.31 2.13
C HIS A 113 -26.00 -16.27 0.78
N LEU A 114 -24.81 -15.64 0.74
CA LEU A 114 -23.95 -15.55 -0.44
C LEU A 114 -24.67 -14.93 -1.65
N ASP A 115 -25.02 -13.63 -1.60
CA ASP A 115 -25.71 -12.93 -2.70
C ASP A 115 -27.00 -13.62 -3.17
N SER A 116 -27.74 -14.21 -2.24
CA SER A 116 -28.98 -14.92 -2.60
C SER A 116 -30.02 -13.93 -3.15
N PRO A 117 -30.69 -14.26 -4.27
CA PRO A 117 -31.82 -13.49 -4.79
C PRO A 117 -32.91 -13.21 -3.76
N ASP A 118 -33.13 -14.16 -2.84
CA ASP A 118 -34.19 -14.10 -1.83
C ASP A 118 -33.79 -13.33 -0.56
N TYR A 119 -32.49 -13.01 -0.41
CA TYR A 119 -31.93 -12.38 0.79
C TYR A 119 -31.13 -11.12 0.46
N GLU A 120 -29.81 -11.17 0.26
CA GLU A 120 -28.98 -9.96 0.04
C GLU A 120 -29.43 -9.13 -1.17
N ILE A 121 -29.88 -9.78 -2.25
CA ILE A 121 -30.36 -9.05 -3.43
C ILE A 121 -31.74 -8.45 -3.19
N ALA A 122 -32.59 -9.13 -2.42
CA ALA A 122 -33.86 -8.58 -1.96
C ALA A 122 -33.65 -7.41 -0.99
N ASP A 123 -32.60 -7.42 -0.17
CA ASP A 123 -32.16 -6.30 0.66
C ASP A 123 -31.70 -5.10 -0.18
N ALA A 124 -30.90 -5.32 -1.22
CA ALA A 124 -30.51 -4.26 -2.14
C ALA A 124 -31.75 -3.57 -2.75
N ARG A 125 -32.80 -4.34 -3.06
CA ARG A 125 -34.08 -3.78 -3.53
C ARG A 125 -34.81 -2.96 -2.46
N ARG A 126 -34.73 -3.33 -1.18
CA ARG A 126 -35.24 -2.51 -0.06
C ARG A 126 -34.48 -1.19 0.07
N ILE A 127 -33.19 -1.16 -0.24
CA ILE A 127 -32.41 0.08 -0.29
C ILE A 127 -32.89 0.95 -1.44
N ILE A 128 -33.13 0.39 -2.64
CA ILE A 128 -33.72 1.12 -3.78
C ILE A 128 -35.11 1.67 -3.41
N ASP A 129 -35.97 0.87 -2.78
CA ASP A 129 -37.27 1.32 -2.30
C ASP A 129 -37.14 2.49 -1.31
N ARG A 130 -36.14 2.43 -0.43
CA ARG A 130 -35.87 3.51 0.52
C ARG A 130 -35.43 4.78 -0.22
N LEU A 131 -34.52 4.69 -1.18
CA LEU A 131 -34.08 5.82 -2.01
C LEU A 131 -35.24 6.46 -2.78
N ALA A 132 -36.17 5.65 -3.30
CA ALA A 132 -37.36 6.11 -4.03
C ALA A 132 -38.27 7.03 -3.21
N THR A 133 -38.20 6.93 -1.87
CA THR A 133 -38.99 7.74 -0.92
C THR A 133 -38.25 8.95 -0.37
N MET A 134 -36.95 9.09 -0.63
CA MET A 134 -36.13 10.17 -0.10
C MET A 134 -36.29 11.45 -0.93
N PRO A 135 -36.60 12.61 -0.30
CA PRO A 135 -36.66 13.88 -1.02
C PRO A 135 -35.29 14.35 -1.52
N GLU A 136 -34.20 13.86 -0.94
CA GLU A 136 -32.83 14.14 -1.36
C GLU A 136 -32.46 13.48 -2.70
N VAL A 137 -33.19 12.44 -3.11
CA VAL A 137 -32.85 11.62 -4.29
C VAL A 137 -33.62 12.08 -5.52
N GLU A 138 -32.90 12.29 -6.62
CA GLU A 138 -33.50 12.53 -7.93
C GLU A 138 -34.26 11.28 -8.42
N ARG A 139 -35.43 11.49 -9.04
CA ARG A 139 -36.31 10.42 -9.50
C ARG A 139 -36.65 10.63 -10.96
N ASP A 140 -36.64 9.55 -11.74
CA ASP A 140 -37.06 9.55 -13.15
C ASP A 140 -38.56 9.33 -13.31
N GLY A 141 -39.21 8.81 -12.27
CA GLY A 141 -40.65 8.61 -12.22
C GLY A 141 -41.16 8.33 -10.80
N PRO A 142 -42.47 8.11 -10.64
CA PRO A 142 -43.03 7.70 -9.37
C PRO A 142 -42.41 6.38 -8.90
N ASN A 143 -41.82 6.38 -7.70
CA ASN A 143 -41.11 5.25 -7.10
C ASN A 143 -39.89 4.73 -7.90
N ASP A 144 -39.34 5.57 -8.78
CA ASP A 144 -38.20 5.24 -9.64
C ASP A 144 -37.02 6.20 -9.37
N PRO A 145 -36.16 5.88 -8.38
CA PRO A 145 -35.00 6.70 -8.06
C PRO A 145 -33.94 6.53 -9.15
N ARG A 146 -33.31 7.63 -9.54
CA ARG A 146 -32.17 7.58 -10.44
C ARG A 146 -30.95 7.06 -9.67
N VAL A 147 -30.55 5.81 -9.88
CA VAL A 147 -29.60 5.10 -9.00
C VAL A 147 -28.60 4.22 -9.75
N GLY A 148 -27.32 4.37 -9.41
CA GLY A 148 -26.27 3.43 -9.75
C GLY A 148 -25.88 2.52 -8.59
N ILE A 149 -25.30 1.35 -8.87
CA ILE A 149 -24.72 0.47 -7.85
C ILE A 149 -23.26 0.18 -8.18
N ALA A 150 -22.39 0.34 -7.19
CA ALA A 150 -20.98 -0.03 -7.29
C ALA A 150 -20.52 -0.94 -6.15
N GLY A 151 -19.54 -1.79 -6.45
CA GLY A 151 -18.90 -2.65 -5.45
C GLY A 151 -17.82 -3.52 -6.05
N GLY A 152 -16.88 -3.93 -5.20
CA GLY A 152 -15.83 -4.90 -5.52
C GLY A 152 -16.12 -6.27 -4.95
N SER A 153 -15.66 -7.35 -5.59
CA SER A 153 -15.75 -8.71 -5.07
C SER A 153 -17.21 -9.09 -4.79
N TYR A 154 -17.57 -9.33 -3.54
CA TYR A 154 -18.95 -9.57 -3.08
C TYR A 154 -19.92 -8.46 -3.51
N GLY A 155 -19.58 -7.19 -3.25
CA GLY A 155 -20.41 -6.07 -3.64
C GLY A 155 -20.58 -5.92 -5.16
N GLY A 156 -19.62 -6.39 -5.96
CA GLY A 156 -19.76 -6.45 -7.41
C GLY A 156 -20.80 -7.49 -7.86
N GLY A 157 -20.92 -8.60 -7.12
CA GLY A 157 -21.93 -9.63 -7.33
C GLY A 157 -23.33 -9.07 -7.02
N VAL A 158 -23.47 -8.39 -5.88
CA VAL A 158 -24.68 -7.63 -5.52
C VAL A 158 -25.06 -6.65 -6.62
N ALA A 159 -24.12 -5.85 -7.14
CA ALA A 159 -24.42 -4.84 -8.15
C ALA A 159 -24.99 -5.45 -9.44
N LEU A 160 -24.40 -6.55 -9.92
CA LEU A 160 -24.86 -7.26 -11.12
C LEU A 160 -26.21 -7.94 -10.89
N LEU A 161 -26.38 -8.64 -9.76
CA LEU A 161 -27.60 -9.37 -9.46
C LEU A 161 -28.76 -8.42 -9.15
N ALA A 162 -28.55 -7.37 -8.35
CA ALA A 162 -29.58 -6.37 -8.06
C ALA A 162 -30.13 -5.73 -9.33
N ALA A 163 -29.27 -5.35 -10.28
CA ALA A 163 -29.71 -4.81 -11.57
C ALA A 163 -30.43 -5.84 -12.46
N ALA A 164 -30.15 -7.13 -12.28
CA ALA A 164 -30.87 -8.19 -12.99
C ALA A 164 -32.28 -8.44 -12.41
N TYR A 165 -32.48 -8.17 -11.12
CA TYR A 165 -33.74 -8.38 -10.40
C TYR A 165 -34.57 -7.10 -10.21
N ASP A 166 -33.97 -5.91 -10.41
CA ASP A 166 -34.64 -4.62 -10.29
C ASP A 166 -34.26 -3.69 -11.46
N ARG A 167 -35.25 -3.35 -12.29
CA ARG A 167 -35.05 -2.53 -13.50
C ARG A 167 -34.85 -1.05 -13.23
N ARG A 168 -35.00 -0.61 -11.97
CA ARG A 168 -34.77 0.78 -11.56
C ARG A 168 -33.29 1.12 -11.42
N VAL A 169 -32.39 0.13 -11.53
CA VAL A 169 -30.95 0.39 -11.54
C VAL A 169 -30.53 0.95 -12.90
N ASP A 170 -30.00 2.17 -12.90
CA ASP A 170 -29.60 2.88 -14.13
C ASP A 170 -28.18 2.55 -14.58
N ALA A 171 -27.27 2.26 -13.65
CA ALA A 171 -25.85 2.07 -13.95
C ALA A 171 -25.19 1.09 -12.98
N ILE A 172 -24.24 0.31 -13.49
CA ILE A 172 -23.45 -0.64 -12.70
C ILE A 172 -21.97 -0.33 -12.84
N ALA A 173 -21.23 -0.39 -11.73
CA ALA A 173 -19.78 -0.51 -11.74
C ALA A 173 -19.34 -1.65 -10.82
N ALA A 174 -18.95 -2.78 -11.41
CA ALA A 174 -18.52 -3.96 -10.66
C ALA A 174 -17.04 -4.22 -10.88
N ASP A 175 -16.29 -4.36 -9.78
CA ASP A 175 -14.86 -4.66 -9.77
C ASP A 175 -14.60 -6.06 -9.23
N ILE A 176 -13.62 -6.78 -9.82
CA ILE A 176 -13.08 -8.05 -9.31
C ILE A 176 -14.14 -9.02 -8.80
N THR A 177 -15.20 -9.27 -9.57
CA THR A 177 -16.33 -10.11 -9.14
C THR A 177 -16.50 -11.37 -9.98
N TRP A 178 -17.32 -12.31 -9.51
CA TRP A 178 -17.58 -13.56 -10.21
C TRP A 178 -18.66 -13.43 -11.29
N ASN A 179 -18.61 -14.37 -12.23
CA ASN A 179 -19.72 -14.70 -13.12
C ASN A 179 -20.48 -15.92 -12.59
N ASP A 180 -19.75 -16.96 -12.21
CA ASP A 180 -20.28 -18.19 -11.61
C ASP A 180 -19.44 -18.56 -10.37
N LEU A 181 -20.06 -18.46 -9.19
CA LEU A 181 -19.41 -18.72 -7.91
C LEU A 181 -18.98 -20.19 -7.77
N SER A 182 -19.71 -21.12 -8.39
CA SER A 182 -19.33 -22.53 -8.45
C SER A 182 -18.07 -22.71 -9.27
N GLN A 183 -17.93 -22.01 -10.41
CA GLN A 183 -16.69 -22.03 -11.18
C GLN A 183 -15.55 -21.24 -10.54
N ALA A 184 -15.85 -20.22 -9.73
CA ALA A 184 -14.83 -19.48 -9.00
C ALA A 184 -14.19 -20.30 -7.88
N LEU A 185 -14.99 -21.04 -7.10
CA LEU A 185 -14.52 -21.83 -5.96
C LEU A 185 -14.22 -23.29 -6.30
N PHE A 186 -14.83 -23.82 -7.36
CA PHE A 186 -14.61 -25.17 -7.89
C PHE A 186 -14.38 -25.16 -9.41
N PRO A 187 -13.39 -24.40 -9.91
CA PRO A 187 -13.09 -24.33 -11.34
C PRO A 187 -12.86 -25.73 -11.92
N ASN A 188 -13.63 -26.07 -12.96
CA ASN A 188 -13.63 -27.41 -13.56
C ASN A 188 -13.80 -28.55 -12.54
N GLY A 189 -14.51 -28.31 -11.44
CA GLY A 189 -14.79 -29.30 -10.39
C GLY A 189 -13.62 -29.57 -9.43
N VAL A 190 -12.54 -28.79 -9.47
CA VAL A 190 -11.41 -28.88 -8.52
C VAL A 190 -11.59 -27.86 -7.41
N PHE A 191 -11.61 -28.31 -6.15
CA PHE A 191 -11.85 -27.44 -5.01
C PHE A 191 -10.67 -26.48 -4.75
N LYS A 192 -10.93 -25.17 -4.85
CA LYS A 192 -9.97 -24.09 -4.55
C LYS A 192 -9.87 -23.87 -3.03
N ARG A 193 -9.34 -24.89 -2.34
CA ARG A 193 -9.34 -25.03 -0.87
C ARG A 193 -8.82 -23.81 -0.12
N ALA A 194 -7.74 -23.17 -0.59
CA ALA A 194 -7.15 -22.04 0.14
C ALA A 194 -8.09 -20.83 0.20
N TRP A 195 -8.62 -20.42 -0.96
CA TRP A 195 -9.56 -19.30 -1.06
C TRP A 195 -10.90 -19.61 -0.41
N ALA A 196 -11.45 -20.81 -0.62
CA ALA A 196 -12.68 -21.21 0.03
C ALA A 196 -12.53 -21.27 1.56
N GLY A 197 -11.42 -21.82 2.05
CA GLY A 197 -11.09 -21.81 3.48
C GLY A 197 -11.06 -20.39 4.05
N GLN A 198 -10.41 -19.45 3.36
CA GLN A 198 -10.36 -18.04 3.77
C GLN A 198 -11.77 -17.41 3.81
N LEU A 199 -12.55 -17.53 2.72
CA LEU A 199 -13.90 -16.98 2.63
C LEU A 199 -14.79 -17.50 3.75
N PHE A 200 -14.81 -18.82 3.96
CA PHE A 200 -15.66 -19.41 4.99
C PHE A 200 -15.15 -19.19 6.42
N SER A 201 -13.85 -18.93 6.60
CA SER A 201 -13.29 -18.53 7.91
C SER A 201 -13.59 -17.08 8.30
N GLN A 202 -13.65 -16.15 7.34
CA GLN A 202 -13.85 -14.73 7.62
C GLN A 202 -15.24 -14.43 8.19
N ALA A 203 -16.28 -15.14 7.75
CA ALA A 203 -17.60 -15.03 8.36
C ALA A 203 -17.73 -15.79 9.70
N ALA A 204 -16.72 -16.61 10.03
CA ALA A 204 -16.61 -17.40 11.26
C ALA A 204 -15.73 -16.72 12.34
N ASN A 205 -15.48 -15.41 12.22
CA ASN A 205 -14.69 -14.61 13.17
C ASN A 205 -15.17 -14.67 14.64
N THR A 206 -16.33 -15.26 14.90
CA THR A 206 -16.75 -15.73 16.23
C THR A 206 -16.90 -17.25 16.21
N ALA A 207 -16.27 -17.93 17.18
CA ALA A 207 -16.45 -19.36 17.36
C ALA A 207 -17.93 -19.65 17.68
N THR A 208 -18.62 -20.27 16.74
CA THR A 208 -20.02 -20.69 16.87
C THR A 208 -20.11 -22.22 16.92
N GLU A 209 -21.12 -22.75 17.61
CA GLU A 209 -21.35 -24.20 17.71
C GLU A 209 -21.56 -24.88 16.34
N ASN A 210 -21.99 -24.13 15.32
CA ASN A 210 -22.20 -24.63 13.96
C ASN A 210 -20.92 -24.66 13.08
N GLY A 211 -19.80 -24.09 13.54
CA GLY A 211 -18.52 -24.09 12.81
C GLY A 211 -18.46 -23.24 11.54
N CYS A 212 -19.46 -22.39 11.24
CA CYS A 212 -19.48 -21.49 10.08
C CYS A 212 -19.88 -20.04 10.41
N GLY A 213 -19.86 -19.64 11.68
CA GLY A 213 -20.19 -18.28 12.09
C GLY A 213 -21.58 -17.81 11.64
N LYS A 214 -21.58 -16.69 10.90
CA LYS A 214 -22.77 -15.97 10.43
C LYS A 214 -23.36 -16.50 9.12
N PHE A 215 -22.84 -17.58 8.55
CA PHE A 215 -23.47 -18.20 7.38
C PHE A 215 -24.83 -18.83 7.71
N ALA A 216 -25.73 -18.79 6.74
CA ALA A 216 -26.97 -19.54 6.80
C ALA A 216 -26.71 -21.06 6.97
N PRO A 217 -27.54 -21.80 7.72
CA PRO A 217 -27.27 -23.20 8.04
C PRO A 217 -27.15 -24.11 6.81
N ASP A 218 -27.93 -23.85 5.77
CA ASP A 218 -27.91 -24.59 4.51
C ASP A 218 -26.64 -24.29 3.68
N VAL A 219 -26.22 -23.02 3.63
CA VAL A 219 -24.94 -22.61 3.03
C VAL A 219 -23.77 -23.30 3.74
N CYS A 220 -23.76 -23.25 5.07
CA CYS A 220 -22.74 -23.87 5.90
C CYS A 220 -22.67 -25.38 5.67
N ALA A 221 -23.81 -26.08 5.74
CA ALA A 221 -23.87 -27.52 5.55
C ALA A 221 -23.40 -27.94 4.15
N ALA A 222 -23.82 -27.21 3.10
CA ALA A 222 -23.43 -27.48 1.73
C ALA A 222 -21.92 -27.24 1.50
N TYR A 223 -21.35 -26.20 2.12
CA TYR A 223 -19.92 -25.96 2.10
C TYR A 223 -19.14 -27.05 2.84
N GLN A 224 -19.49 -27.36 4.09
CA GLN A 224 -18.82 -28.37 4.90
C GLN A 224 -18.80 -29.72 4.18
N ALA A 225 -19.92 -30.16 3.63
CA ALA A 225 -20.01 -31.40 2.85
C ALA A 225 -19.04 -31.40 1.65
N SER A 226 -18.94 -30.27 0.94
CA SER A 226 -18.06 -30.13 -0.22
C SER A 226 -16.59 -30.03 0.17
N ALA A 227 -16.28 -29.37 1.28
CA ALA A 227 -14.93 -29.26 1.83
C ALA A 227 -14.41 -30.62 2.30
N THR A 228 -15.24 -31.41 2.99
CA THR A 228 -14.92 -32.80 3.39
C THR A 228 -14.72 -33.70 2.17
N ALA A 229 -15.56 -33.57 1.15
CA ALA A 229 -15.46 -34.37 -0.07
C ALA A 229 -14.31 -33.94 -1.01
N GLY A 230 -13.75 -32.74 -0.82
CA GLY A 230 -12.77 -32.14 -1.75
C GLY A 230 -13.33 -31.85 -3.15
N ALA A 231 -14.66 -31.82 -3.30
CA ALA A 231 -15.38 -31.71 -4.56
C ALA A 231 -16.74 -31.01 -4.35
N PRO A 232 -17.26 -30.31 -5.37
CA PRO A 232 -18.54 -29.61 -5.22
C PRO A 232 -19.70 -30.60 -5.17
N THR A 233 -20.57 -30.49 -4.15
CA THR A 233 -21.82 -31.27 -4.08
C THR A 233 -22.92 -30.66 -4.95
N ALA A 234 -23.92 -31.45 -5.35
CA ALA A 234 -25.05 -30.95 -6.15
C ALA A 234 -25.84 -29.84 -5.42
N ALA A 235 -25.99 -29.96 -4.10
CA ALA A 235 -26.63 -28.94 -3.27
C ALA A 235 -25.86 -27.62 -3.31
N LEU A 236 -24.54 -27.64 -3.09
CA LEU A 236 -23.71 -26.44 -3.14
C LEU A 236 -23.67 -25.81 -4.53
N GLN A 237 -23.59 -26.61 -5.59
CA GLN A 237 -23.64 -26.11 -6.96
C GLN A 237 -24.96 -25.40 -7.27
N THR A 238 -26.08 -25.93 -6.78
CA THR A 238 -27.40 -25.32 -6.97
C THR A 238 -27.47 -23.97 -6.28
N LEU A 239 -27.02 -23.91 -5.02
CA LEU A 239 -26.96 -22.67 -4.23
C LEU A 239 -26.08 -21.63 -4.93
N MET A 240 -24.84 -21.99 -5.26
CA MET A 240 -23.89 -21.07 -5.91
C MET A 240 -24.37 -20.57 -7.27
N ARG A 241 -25.05 -21.41 -8.06
CA ARG A 241 -25.61 -20.99 -9.36
C ARG A 241 -26.76 -19.99 -9.20
N ALA A 242 -27.59 -20.14 -8.17
CA ALA A 242 -28.65 -19.17 -7.86
C ALA A 242 -28.05 -17.80 -7.47
N SER A 243 -26.92 -17.83 -6.75
CA SER A 243 -26.11 -16.69 -6.33
C SER A 243 -25.12 -16.16 -7.39
N SER A 244 -25.33 -16.48 -8.67
CA SER A 244 -24.37 -16.17 -9.73
C SER A 244 -24.98 -15.35 -10.86
N PRO A 245 -24.32 -14.24 -11.27
CA PRO A 245 -24.75 -13.46 -12.43
C PRO A 245 -24.95 -14.27 -13.70
N ALA A 246 -24.18 -15.36 -13.91
CA ALA A 246 -24.28 -16.25 -15.06
C ALA A 246 -25.70 -16.73 -15.37
N SER A 247 -26.56 -16.87 -14.35
CA SER A 247 -27.95 -17.32 -14.52
C SER A 247 -28.91 -16.21 -14.98
N VAL A 248 -28.49 -14.94 -14.91
CA VAL A 248 -29.37 -13.77 -15.09
C VAL A 248 -28.76 -12.63 -15.92
N LEU A 249 -27.58 -12.78 -16.54
CA LEU A 249 -26.96 -11.74 -17.39
C LEU A 249 -27.92 -11.20 -18.46
N GLY A 250 -28.78 -12.09 -18.99
CA GLY A 250 -29.87 -11.79 -19.92
C GLY A 250 -30.84 -10.67 -19.49
N ARG A 251 -30.93 -10.42 -18.18
CA ARG A 251 -31.88 -9.49 -17.56
C ARG A 251 -31.27 -8.12 -17.28
N ILE A 252 -29.95 -7.99 -17.37
CA ILE A 252 -29.24 -6.75 -17.05
C ILE A 252 -29.34 -5.79 -18.24
N THR A 253 -30.09 -4.71 -18.04
CA THR A 253 -30.30 -3.65 -19.04
C THR A 253 -29.54 -2.36 -18.71
N ALA A 254 -29.07 -2.22 -17.46
CA ALA A 254 -28.25 -1.11 -17.01
C ALA A 254 -26.86 -1.15 -17.67
N PRO A 255 -26.38 -0.06 -18.28
CA PRO A 255 -25.00 0.04 -18.73
C PRO A 255 -23.99 -0.33 -17.64
N THR A 256 -23.08 -1.24 -17.98
CA THR A 256 -22.18 -1.87 -17.00
C THR A 256 -20.71 -1.52 -17.27
N LEU A 257 -20.03 -0.98 -16.24
CA LEU A 257 -18.57 -0.95 -16.15
C LEU A 257 -18.10 -2.21 -15.40
N LEU A 258 -17.24 -2.99 -16.03
CA LEU A 258 -16.60 -4.17 -15.46
C LEU A 258 -15.10 -3.95 -15.36
N THR A 259 -14.56 -3.94 -14.16
CA THR A 259 -13.11 -3.85 -13.93
C THR A 259 -12.58 -5.14 -13.31
N GLN A 260 -11.38 -5.57 -13.69
CA GLN A 260 -10.82 -6.84 -13.25
C GLN A 260 -9.30 -6.80 -13.13
N GLY A 261 -8.78 -7.30 -12.00
CA GLY A 261 -7.35 -7.41 -11.74
C GLY A 261 -6.69 -8.52 -12.55
N GLN A 262 -5.57 -8.21 -13.21
CA GLN A 262 -4.78 -9.15 -14.02
C GLN A 262 -4.09 -10.26 -13.22
N GLN A 263 -4.02 -10.12 -11.90
CA GLN A 263 -3.42 -11.09 -10.97
C GLN A 263 -4.47 -11.67 -10.01
N ASP A 264 -5.76 -11.45 -10.28
CA ASP A 264 -6.83 -12.01 -9.45
C ASP A 264 -6.93 -13.53 -9.70
N SER A 265 -6.60 -14.31 -8.68
CA SER A 265 -6.69 -15.77 -8.71
C SER A 265 -7.98 -16.30 -8.09
N LEU A 266 -8.73 -15.47 -7.36
CA LEU A 266 -10.04 -15.82 -6.82
C LEU A 266 -11.07 -15.78 -7.94
N PHE A 267 -11.17 -14.62 -8.59
CA PHE A 267 -12.03 -14.36 -9.75
C PHE A 267 -11.15 -13.94 -10.92
N PRO A 268 -10.60 -14.89 -11.70
CA PRO A 268 -9.74 -14.55 -12.82
C PRO A 268 -10.49 -13.79 -13.91
N ILE A 269 -9.74 -13.19 -14.83
CA ILE A 269 -10.29 -12.38 -15.93
C ILE A 269 -11.41 -13.09 -16.72
N ASP A 270 -11.40 -14.42 -16.79
CA ASP A 270 -12.45 -15.17 -17.48
C ASP A 270 -13.85 -14.94 -16.88
N GLN A 271 -13.96 -14.67 -15.58
CA GLN A 271 -15.23 -14.33 -14.92
C GLN A 271 -15.77 -13.00 -15.47
N ALA A 272 -14.96 -11.95 -15.46
CA ALA A 272 -15.34 -10.64 -16.00
C ALA A 272 -15.65 -10.70 -17.51
N VAL A 273 -14.89 -11.48 -18.29
CA VAL A 273 -15.15 -11.68 -19.73
C VAL A 273 -16.50 -12.35 -19.97
N ARG A 274 -16.87 -13.38 -19.18
CA ARG A 274 -18.19 -14.02 -19.30
C ARG A 274 -19.33 -13.07 -18.92
N ASN A 275 -19.17 -12.28 -17.85
CA ASN A 275 -20.12 -11.22 -17.50
C ASN A 275 -20.29 -10.23 -18.65
N ALA A 276 -19.17 -9.69 -19.17
CA ALA A 276 -19.19 -8.72 -20.25
C ALA A 276 -19.88 -9.26 -21.50
N THR A 277 -19.52 -10.47 -21.92
CA THR A 277 -20.07 -11.13 -23.11
C THR A 277 -21.58 -11.38 -22.96
N GLY A 278 -22.01 -11.92 -21.82
CA GLY A 278 -23.42 -12.24 -21.61
C GLY A 278 -24.33 -11.01 -21.42
N ILE A 279 -23.81 -9.92 -20.85
CA ILE A 279 -24.55 -8.64 -20.74
C ILE A 279 -24.64 -7.98 -22.13
N ALA A 280 -23.50 -7.89 -22.84
CA ALA A 280 -23.44 -7.27 -24.16
C ALA A 280 -24.28 -8.02 -25.21
N ALA A 281 -24.50 -9.33 -25.04
CA ALA A 281 -25.35 -10.13 -25.91
C ALA A 281 -26.81 -9.61 -25.99
N ASN A 282 -27.28 -8.83 -25.01
CA ASN A 282 -28.61 -8.21 -25.02
C ASN A 282 -28.61 -6.79 -25.59
N GLY A 283 -27.49 -6.32 -26.15
CA GLY A 283 -27.33 -4.94 -26.62
C GLY A 283 -27.04 -3.91 -25.52
N THR A 284 -26.89 -4.36 -24.27
CA THR A 284 -26.53 -3.49 -23.14
C THR A 284 -25.09 -2.99 -23.30
N PRO A 285 -24.82 -1.67 -23.18
CA PRO A 285 -23.46 -1.16 -23.24
C PRO A 285 -22.58 -1.69 -22.12
N VAL A 286 -21.40 -2.20 -22.47
CA VAL A 286 -20.41 -2.72 -21.52
C VAL A 286 -19.05 -2.11 -21.78
N ARG A 287 -18.45 -1.54 -20.73
CA ARG A 287 -17.04 -1.17 -20.73
C ARG A 287 -16.27 -2.15 -19.86
N MET A 288 -15.27 -2.82 -20.43
CA MET A 288 -14.41 -3.75 -19.69
C MET A 288 -13.00 -3.18 -19.54
N GLN A 289 -12.47 -3.18 -18.32
CA GLN A 289 -11.12 -2.71 -18.00
C GLN A 289 -10.32 -3.79 -17.27
N TRP A 290 -9.18 -4.19 -17.85
CA TRP A 290 -8.22 -5.08 -17.20
C TRP A 290 -7.10 -4.27 -16.56
N ARG A 291 -7.12 -4.17 -15.25
CA ARG A 291 -6.18 -3.35 -14.48
C ARG A 291 -5.05 -4.18 -13.88
N THR A 292 -3.92 -3.54 -13.61
CA THR A 292 -2.88 -4.15 -12.78
C THR A 292 -3.40 -4.49 -11.37
N GLY A 293 -2.70 -5.36 -10.65
CA GLY A 293 -3.12 -5.82 -9.31
C GLY A 293 -3.92 -7.11 -9.33
N GLY A 294 -4.31 -7.57 -8.14
CA GLY A 294 -5.03 -8.82 -7.89
C GLY A 294 -6.25 -8.58 -7.01
N HIS A 295 -6.76 -9.63 -6.36
CA HIS A 295 -7.97 -9.54 -5.53
C HIS A 295 -7.79 -8.59 -4.33
N ASP A 296 -6.71 -8.79 -3.55
CA ASP A 296 -6.38 -7.98 -2.37
C ASP A 296 -5.14 -7.10 -2.58
N GLN A 297 -4.68 -6.96 -3.84
CA GLN A 297 -3.53 -6.13 -4.18
C GLN A 297 -4.01 -4.87 -4.91
N PRO A 298 -3.75 -3.66 -4.36
CA PRO A 298 -4.16 -2.43 -5.01
C PRO A 298 -3.43 -2.29 -6.35
N GLY A 299 -4.16 -1.95 -7.40
CA GLY A 299 -3.61 -1.74 -8.73
C GLY A 299 -4.62 -1.13 -9.70
N GLY A 300 -4.12 -0.22 -10.56
CA GLY A 300 -4.92 0.63 -11.43
C GLY A 300 -5.71 1.72 -10.69
N ASP A 301 -6.12 2.77 -11.41
CA ASP A 301 -7.09 3.75 -10.92
C ASP A 301 -8.50 3.35 -11.39
N ILE A 302 -9.30 2.87 -10.44
CA ILE A 302 -10.70 2.46 -10.65
C ILE A 302 -11.65 3.61 -10.37
N SER A 303 -11.27 4.49 -9.43
CA SER A 303 -12.14 5.56 -8.94
C SER A 303 -12.48 6.54 -10.06
N SER A 304 -11.50 6.92 -10.88
CA SER A 304 -11.77 7.80 -12.04
C SER A 304 -12.66 7.12 -13.08
N ALA A 305 -12.50 5.81 -13.31
CA ALA A 305 -13.33 5.05 -14.24
C ALA A 305 -14.79 5.00 -13.76
N VAL A 306 -15.03 4.66 -12.49
CA VAL A 306 -16.36 4.64 -11.85
C VAL A 306 -16.99 6.03 -11.89
N GLN A 307 -16.26 7.07 -11.48
CA GLN A 307 -16.75 8.45 -11.51
C GLN A 307 -17.16 8.88 -12.94
N SER A 308 -16.33 8.60 -13.94
CA SER A 308 -16.64 8.94 -15.33
C SER A 308 -17.86 8.18 -15.88
N TRP A 309 -18.01 6.92 -15.48
CA TRP A 309 -19.13 6.07 -15.89
C TRP A 309 -20.44 6.58 -15.31
N PHE A 310 -20.50 6.78 -14.00
CA PHE A 310 -21.68 7.33 -13.34
C PHE A 310 -22.00 8.76 -13.77
N ALA A 311 -21.00 9.61 -14.02
CA ALA A 311 -21.27 10.95 -14.55
C ALA A 311 -21.98 10.88 -15.90
N THR A 312 -21.54 9.98 -16.79
CA THR A 312 -22.17 9.81 -18.11
C THR A 312 -23.62 9.34 -18.01
N VAL A 313 -23.91 8.35 -17.15
CA VAL A 313 -25.24 7.72 -17.09
C VAL A 313 -26.20 8.46 -16.18
N LEU A 314 -25.76 8.82 -14.97
CA LEU A 314 -26.61 9.36 -13.92
C LEU A 314 -26.72 10.89 -14.00
N GLN A 315 -25.63 11.60 -14.26
CA GLN A 315 -25.65 13.08 -14.30
C GLN A 315 -26.00 13.60 -15.69
N ASP A 316 -25.27 13.15 -16.71
CA ASP A 316 -25.46 13.61 -18.09
C ASP A 316 -26.67 12.96 -18.79
N LYS A 317 -27.21 11.88 -18.22
CA LYS A 317 -28.33 11.08 -18.78
C LYS A 317 -28.04 10.60 -20.22
N ARG A 318 -26.79 10.23 -20.48
CA ARG A 318 -26.32 9.73 -21.79
C ARG A 318 -26.07 8.24 -21.73
N THR A 319 -26.33 7.56 -22.85
CA THR A 319 -25.92 6.17 -23.03
C THR A 319 -24.40 6.12 -23.20
N PRO A 320 -23.67 5.42 -22.32
CA PRO A 320 -22.23 5.34 -22.43
C PRO A 320 -21.84 4.39 -23.57
N GLN A 321 -20.68 4.63 -24.18
CA GLN A 321 -20.17 3.75 -25.21
C GLN A 321 -19.51 2.51 -24.60
N SER A 322 -19.76 1.36 -25.23
CA SER A 322 -18.99 0.14 -25.01
C SER A 322 -17.51 0.38 -25.29
N GLY A 323 -16.65 -0.38 -24.63
CA GLY A 323 -15.22 -0.23 -24.80
C GLY A 323 -14.43 -1.30 -24.08
N PHE A 324 -13.18 -1.46 -24.49
CA PHE A 324 -12.22 -2.30 -23.80
C PHE A 324 -10.95 -1.51 -23.52
N SER A 325 -10.38 -1.69 -22.34
CA SER A 325 -9.04 -1.22 -22.02
C SER A 325 -8.26 -2.22 -21.19
N ALA A 326 -6.95 -2.28 -21.37
CA ALA A 326 -6.06 -3.09 -20.55
C ALA A 326 -4.79 -2.32 -20.20
N ASP A 327 -4.40 -2.39 -18.93
CA ASP A 327 -3.13 -1.89 -18.44
C ASP A 327 -1.99 -2.79 -18.95
N VAL A 328 -1.09 -2.26 -19.77
CA VAL A 328 0.09 -3.00 -20.25
C VAL A 328 1.33 -2.52 -19.51
N ALA A 329 2.01 -3.42 -18.79
CA ALA A 329 3.23 -3.08 -18.07
C ALA A 329 4.40 -2.89 -19.05
N ASP A 330 4.90 -1.65 -19.17
CA ASP A 330 5.92 -1.26 -20.15
C ASP A 330 7.34 -1.16 -19.56
N GLY A 331 7.59 -1.74 -18.38
CA GLY A 331 8.90 -1.69 -17.71
C GLY A 331 9.36 -0.30 -17.23
N ALA A 332 8.72 0.79 -17.66
CA ALA A 332 9.00 2.15 -17.22
C ALA A 332 8.46 2.39 -15.82
N LEU A 333 9.30 2.84 -14.88
CA LEU A 333 8.91 3.16 -13.51
C LEU A 333 8.39 4.60 -13.42
N SER A 334 7.33 4.81 -12.66
CA SER A 334 6.80 6.14 -12.35
C SER A 334 7.73 6.86 -11.37
N ALA A 335 8.08 8.10 -11.67
CA ALA A 335 9.04 8.89 -10.89
C ALA A 335 8.53 9.31 -9.49
N ASP A 336 7.21 9.23 -9.26
CA ASP A 336 6.55 9.56 -8.00
C ASP A 336 6.37 8.37 -7.04
N THR A 337 6.19 7.16 -7.58
CA THR A 337 5.76 5.97 -6.84
C THR A 337 6.71 4.79 -7.00
N GLY A 338 7.67 4.85 -7.92
CA GLY A 338 8.59 3.75 -8.22
C GLY A 338 7.92 2.49 -8.77
N ARG A 339 6.65 2.57 -9.21
CA ARG A 339 5.88 1.44 -9.78
C ARG A 339 5.90 1.47 -11.30
N SER A 340 5.80 0.32 -11.97
CA SER A 340 5.72 0.30 -13.44
C SER A 340 4.49 1.07 -13.91
N LYS A 341 4.67 2.13 -14.69
CA LYS A 341 3.58 2.90 -15.29
C LYS A 341 2.96 2.06 -16.40
N ALA A 342 1.78 1.50 -16.12
CA ALA A 342 1.04 0.78 -17.13
C ALA A 342 0.58 1.75 -18.22
N ARG A 343 0.69 1.35 -19.48
CA ARG A 343 0.11 2.07 -20.61
C ARG A 343 -1.26 1.47 -20.92
N PRO A 344 -2.33 2.28 -20.92
CA PRO A 344 -3.64 1.76 -21.25
C PRO A 344 -3.71 1.49 -22.76
N LEU A 345 -3.83 0.21 -23.12
CA LEU A 345 -4.33 -0.21 -24.42
C LEU A 345 -5.84 0.03 -24.43
N SER A 346 -6.39 0.56 -25.53
CA SER A 346 -7.83 0.79 -25.66
C SER A 346 -8.33 0.34 -27.03
N ALA A 347 -9.54 -0.25 -27.05
CA ALA A 347 -10.24 -0.70 -28.24
C ALA A 347 -11.77 -0.52 -28.07
N ALA A 348 -12.50 -0.62 -29.17
CA ALA A 348 -13.97 -0.51 -29.18
C ALA A 348 -14.66 -1.68 -28.45
N SER A 349 -14.06 -2.86 -28.44
CA SER A 349 -14.53 -4.04 -27.71
C SER A 349 -13.36 -5.00 -27.45
N LEU A 350 -13.58 -6.00 -26.60
CA LEU A 350 -12.59 -7.06 -26.36
C LEU A 350 -12.30 -7.84 -27.65
N ASP A 351 -13.35 -8.22 -28.39
CA ASP A 351 -13.22 -8.98 -29.64
C ASP A 351 -12.44 -8.19 -30.71
N ALA A 352 -12.62 -6.87 -30.75
CA ALA A 352 -11.86 -6.01 -31.65
C ALA A 352 -10.38 -5.89 -31.23
N ALA A 353 -10.07 -6.08 -29.95
CA ALA A 353 -8.71 -6.03 -29.43
C ALA A 353 -7.96 -7.37 -29.58
N GLN A 354 -8.67 -8.51 -29.64
CA GLN A 354 -8.06 -9.83 -29.61
C GLN A 354 -7.80 -10.41 -31.01
N LYS A 355 -6.64 -11.07 -31.16
CA LYS A 355 -6.31 -11.90 -32.32
C LYS A 355 -5.77 -13.25 -31.88
N THR A 356 -6.21 -14.31 -32.56
CA THR A 356 -5.69 -15.66 -32.34
C THR A 356 -4.56 -15.96 -33.32
N ARG A 357 -3.44 -16.47 -32.80
CA ARG A 357 -2.30 -16.95 -33.57
C ARG A 357 -2.08 -18.43 -33.27
N GLN A 358 -2.03 -19.25 -34.31
CA GLN A 358 -1.62 -20.66 -34.17
C GLN A 358 -0.10 -20.72 -34.00
N MET A 359 0.35 -21.37 -32.94
CA MET A 359 1.75 -21.52 -32.59
C MET A 359 2.13 -22.99 -32.45
N PRO A 360 3.06 -23.51 -33.27
CA PRO A 360 3.57 -24.86 -33.09
C PRO A 360 4.21 -25.03 -31.71
N LEU A 361 3.89 -26.14 -31.05
CA LEU A 361 4.50 -26.57 -29.80
C LEU A 361 5.34 -27.84 -30.04
N LEU A 362 6.47 -27.90 -29.35
CA LEU A 362 7.39 -29.02 -29.35
C LEU A 362 7.36 -29.70 -27.98
N GLY A 363 7.39 -31.03 -27.99
CA GLY A 363 7.47 -31.87 -26.80
C GLY A 363 6.85 -33.24 -27.06
N GLY A 364 7.59 -34.29 -26.72
CA GLY A 364 7.08 -35.66 -26.80
C GLY A 364 6.10 -35.98 -25.67
N THR A 365 5.59 -37.21 -25.68
CA THR A 365 4.84 -37.78 -24.56
C THR A 365 5.69 -37.78 -23.30
N GLN A 366 5.15 -37.25 -22.20
CA GLN A 366 5.85 -37.09 -20.92
C GLN A 366 5.07 -37.81 -19.81
N LEU A 367 5.79 -38.43 -18.87
CA LEU A 367 5.22 -38.97 -17.65
C LEU A 367 5.30 -37.92 -16.54
N VAL A 368 4.18 -37.69 -15.86
CA VAL A 368 4.08 -36.80 -14.70
C VAL A 368 3.43 -37.54 -13.54
N ASN A 369 4.06 -37.46 -12.37
CA ASN A 369 3.66 -38.12 -11.15
C ASN A 369 2.96 -37.12 -10.22
N ALA A 370 1.92 -37.58 -9.55
CA ALA A 370 1.26 -36.91 -8.44
C ALA A 370 1.52 -37.75 -7.18
N PRO A 371 2.59 -37.48 -6.41
CA PRO A 371 2.86 -38.25 -5.20
C PRO A 371 1.76 -38.01 -4.15
N ALA A 372 1.39 -39.06 -3.41
CA ALA A 372 0.46 -38.97 -2.29
C ALA A 372 1.00 -37.98 -1.25
N GLY A 373 0.22 -36.94 -0.90
CA GLY A 373 0.66 -35.88 0.01
C GLY A 373 1.85 -35.06 -0.52
N GLY A 374 2.08 -35.06 -1.83
CA GLY A 374 3.21 -34.41 -2.48
C GLY A 374 3.34 -32.90 -2.23
N THR A 375 4.57 -32.39 -2.31
CA THR A 375 4.83 -30.95 -2.24
C THR A 375 4.30 -30.24 -3.50
N PRO A 376 3.76 -29.01 -3.38
CA PRO A 376 3.23 -28.28 -4.53
C PRO A 376 4.29 -27.95 -5.60
N THR A 377 3.95 -28.17 -6.87
CA THR A 377 4.77 -27.84 -8.04
C THR A 377 4.29 -26.61 -8.79
N ALA A 378 3.05 -26.18 -8.51
CA ALA A 378 2.50 -24.89 -8.89
C ALA A 378 2.02 -24.14 -7.63
N ILE A 379 2.01 -22.81 -7.70
CA ILE A 379 1.52 -21.95 -6.64
C ILE A 379 0.53 -20.96 -7.24
N THR A 380 -0.75 -21.18 -6.99
CA THR A 380 -1.76 -20.14 -7.15
C THR A 380 -1.54 -19.05 -6.12
N ALA A 381 -1.47 -17.79 -6.55
CA ALA A 381 -1.34 -16.66 -5.63
C ALA A 381 -2.56 -16.59 -4.68
N VAL A 382 -2.33 -16.51 -3.37
CA VAL A 382 -3.38 -16.37 -2.34
C VAL A 382 -2.94 -15.24 -1.38
N PRO A 383 -3.85 -14.47 -0.76
CA PRO A 383 -3.50 -13.41 0.19
C PRO A 383 -2.59 -13.91 1.32
N GLY A 384 -1.63 -13.09 1.75
CA GLY A 384 -0.64 -13.45 2.78
C GLY A 384 0.50 -14.38 2.34
N ILE A 385 0.26 -15.30 1.40
CA ILE A 385 1.29 -16.25 0.89
C ILE A 385 1.89 -15.74 -0.44
N GLY A 386 1.06 -15.18 -1.31
CA GLY A 386 1.45 -14.66 -2.62
C GLY A 386 2.31 -13.41 -2.55
N SER A 387 2.11 -12.53 -1.56
CA SER A 387 2.94 -11.33 -1.39
C SER A 387 4.35 -11.67 -0.86
N LEU A 388 4.45 -12.63 0.06
CA LEU A 388 5.71 -13.20 0.58
C LEU A 388 6.49 -13.98 -0.49
N LEU A 389 5.81 -14.71 -1.38
CA LEU A 389 6.45 -15.40 -2.50
C LEU A 389 6.74 -14.50 -3.71
N ALA A 390 5.92 -13.47 -3.96
CA ALA A 390 6.23 -12.42 -4.93
C ALA A 390 7.44 -11.58 -4.50
N THR A 391 7.54 -11.26 -3.20
CA THR A 391 8.77 -10.66 -2.65
C THR A 391 9.94 -11.65 -2.68
N ALA A 392 9.74 -12.92 -2.31
CA ALA A 392 10.79 -13.93 -2.43
C ALA A 392 11.29 -14.07 -3.88
N THR A 393 10.41 -14.12 -4.88
CA THR A 393 10.81 -14.20 -6.31
C THR A 393 11.49 -12.93 -6.80
N SER A 394 11.12 -11.75 -6.31
CA SER A 394 11.83 -10.49 -6.61
C SER A 394 13.21 -10.38 -5.92
N VAL A 395 13.38 -10.98 -4.74
CA VAL A 395 14.61 -10.94 -3.92
C VAL A 395 15.59 -12.08 -4.25
N THR A 396 15.11 -13.18 -4.85
CA THR A 396 15.90 -14.38 -5.18
C THR A 396 16.16 -14.56 -6.68
N GLY A 397 15.74 -13.63 -7.54
CA GLY A 397 15.91 -13.77 -8.99
C GLY A 397 15.00 -14.83 -9.60
N GLY A 398 13.80 -15.02 -9.03
CA GLY A 398 12.85 -16.04 -9.43
C GLY A 398 13.31 -17.42 -8.97
N VAL A 399 12.96 -17.80 -7.74
CA VAL A 399 12.63 -19.21 -7.49
C VAL A 399 11.40 -19.52 -8.33
N SER A 400 11.61 -19.76 -9.63
CA SER A 400 10.76 -20.68 -10.34
C SER A 400 10.87 -21.95 -9.50
N LEU A 401 9.75 -22.46 -8.98
CA LEU A 401 9.63 -23.89 -8.78
C LEU A 401 9.81 -24.48 -10.18
N SER A 402 11.06 -24.64 -10.60
CA SER A 402 11.43 -25.49 -11.72
C SER A 402 10.67 -26.77 -11.45
N ALA A 403 9.68 -27.06 -12.29
CA ALA A 403 8.90 -28.29 -12.30
C ALA A 403 9.70 -29.40 -11.61
N LEU A 404 9.31 -29.77 -10.38
CA LEU A 404 10.05 -30.80 -9.65
C LEU A 404 10.17 -32.00 -10.61
N PRO A 405 11.39 -32.51 -10.89
CA PRO A 405 11.59 -33.49 -11.93
C PRO A 405 10.60 -34.64 -11.78
N GLY A 406 9.81 -34.89 -12.83
CA GLY A 406 8.81 -35.95 -12.84
C GLY A 406 7.45 -35.62 -12.22
N GLN A 407 7.17 -34.38 -11.77
CA GLN A 407 5.83 -33.95 -11.30
C GLN A 407 5.19 -32.86 -12.17
N ALA A 408 5.93 -32.34 -13.14
CA ALA A 408 5.41 -31.45 -14.15
C ALA A 408 6.10 -31.72 -15.49
N GLY A 409 5.35 -31.49 -16.56
CA GLY A 409 5.84 -31.57 -17.93
C GLY A 409 5.46 -30.31 -18.70
N GLY A 410 5.95 -30.18 -19.92
CA GLY A 410 5.62 -29.01 -20.71
C GLY A 410 5.93 -29.13 -22.18
N PHE A 411 5.30 -28.24 -22.93
CA PHE A 411 5.39 -28.13 -24.38
C PHE A 411 5.79 -26.71 -24.73
N VAL A 412 6.81 -26.53 -25.56
CA VAL A 412 7.45 -25.23 -25.80
C VAL A 412 7.41 -24.84 -27.27
N SER A 413 7.16 -23.57 -27.54
CA SER A 413 7.20 -23.03 -28.91
C SER A 413 8.65 -22.78 -29.40
N ALA A 414 8.77 -22.51 -30.70
CA ALA A 414 9.97 -21.87 -31.25
C ALA A 414 10.14 -20.44 -30.68
N PRO A 415 11.36 -19.88 -30.69
CA PRO A 415 11.57 -18.49 -30.28
C PRO A 415 10.67 -17.53 -31.06
N LEU A 416 10.11 -16.54 -30.38
CA LEU A 416 9.27 -15.52 -31.00
C LEU A 416 10.12 -14.61 -31.89
N ALA A 417 9.62 -14.32 -33.10
CA ALA A 417 10.30 -13.43 -34.04
C ALA A 417 10.20 -11.94 -33.67
N SER A 418 9.21 -11.57 -32.86
CA SER A 418 8.94 -10.19 -32.44
C SER A 418 8.25 -10.18 -31.08
N ASP A 419 8.32 -9.04 -30.39
CA ASP A 419 7.55 -8.80 -29.18
C ASP A 419 6.07 -9.10 -29.42
N THR A 420 5.47 -9.88 -28.53
CA THR A 420 4.09 -10.34 -28.65
C THR A 420 3.36 -10.06 -27.34
N LEU A 421 2.36 -9.17 -27.39
CA LEU A 421 1.47 -8.92 -26.27
C LEU A 421 0.43 -10.04 -26.18
N VAL A 422 0.67 -11.00 -25.29
CA VAL A 422 -0.31 -12.02 -24.93
C VAL A 422 -1.41 -11.35 -24.10
N GLY A 423 -2.66 -11.57 -24.46
CA GLY A 423 -3.79 -10.95 -23.80
C GLY A 423 -5.12 -11.57 -24.21
N GLY A 424 -5.61 -12.47 -23.35
CA GLY A 424 -6.82 -13.26 -23.59
C GLY A 424 -6.65 -14.72 -23.18
N SER A 425 -7.73 -15.50 -23.25
CA SER A 425 -7.66 -16.94 -22.98
C SER A 425 -7.12 -17.68 -24.20
N SER A 426 -5.96 -18.30 -24.05
CA SER A 426 -5.34 -19.14 -25.08
C SER A 426 -5.79 -20.59 -24.92
N THR A 427 -5.81 -21.39 -25.98
CA THR A 427 -6.32 -22.78 -25.91
C THR A 427 -5.32 -23.80 -26.43
N VAL A 428 -5.26 -24.96 -25.76
CA VAL A 428 -4.40 -26.09 -26.12
C VAL A 428 -5.17 -27.40 -26.00
N ARG A 429 -4.89 -28.36 -26.89
CA ARG A 429 -5.48 -29.70 -26.84
C ARG A 429 -4.46 -30.71 -26.32
N LEU A 430 -4.74 -31.28 -25.17
CA LEU A 430 -3.90 -32.26 -24.50
C LEU A 430 -4.51 -33.65 -24.61
N ARG A 431 -3.66 -34.67 -24.67
CA ARG A 431 -4.01 -36.07 -24.50
C ARG A 431 -3.51 -36.51 -23.14
N VAL A 432 -4.42 -36.98 -22.29
CA VAL A 432 -4.14 -37.42 -20.92
C VAL A 432 -4.47 -38.89 -20.80
N THR A 433 -3.49 -39.69 -20.38
CA THR A 433 -3.65 -41.12 -20.12
C THR A 433 -3.31 -41.41 -18.66
N PRO A 434 -4.29 -41.71 -17.79
CA PRO A 434 -3.99 -42.16 -16.45
C PRO A 434 -3.45 -43.60 -16.49
N LEU A 435 -2.44 -43.92 -15.68
CA LEU A 435 -1.88 -45.27 -15.66
C LEU A 435 -2.57 -46.20 -14.66
N THR A 436 -3.03 -45.65 -13.53
CA THR A 436 -3.52 -46.43 -12.39
C THR A 436 -4.92 -46.02 -11.92
N THR A 437 -5.45 -44.89 -12.40
CA THR A 437 -6.70 -44.29 -11.90
C THR A 437 -7.73 -44.07 -13.01
N SER A 438 -8.99 -43.88 -12.60
CA SER A 438 -10.11 -43.54 -13.50
C SER A 438 -10.44 -42.05 -13.52
N ASP A 439 -9.55 -41.23 -12.97
CA ASP A 439 -9.65 -39.78 -12.93
C ASP A 439 -8.27 -39.13 -13.04
N ALA A 440 -8.24 -37.85 -13.39
CA ALA A 440 -7.02 -37.05 -13.45
C ALA A 440 -7.29 -35.62 -12.98
N THR A 441 -6.39 -35.10 -12.15
CA THR A 441 -6.37 -33.69 -11.74
C THR A 441 -5.04 -33.09 -12.16
N LEU A 442 -5.09 -32.05 -13.00
CA LEU A 442 -3.92 -31.37 -13.57
C LEU A 442 -4.07 -29.86 -13.43
N PHE A 443 -2.95 -29.15 -13.42
CA PHE A 443 -2.89 -27.68 -13.40
C PHE A 443 -2.09 -27.21 -14.60
N VAL A 444 -2.73 -26.44 -15.48
CA VAL A 444 -2.14 -26.04 -16.75
C VAL A 444 -1.91 -24.52 -16.74
N SER A 445 -0.70 -24.09 -17.05
CA SER A 445 -0.33 -22.67 -17.09
C SER A 445 0.40 -22.29 -18.37
N LEU A 446 0.30 -21.02 -18.72
CA LEU A 446 1.13 -20.40 -19.75
C LEU A 446 2.42 -19.89 -19.08
N VAL A 447 3.56 -20.13 -19.70
CA VAL A 447 4.88 -19.77 -19.16
C VAL A 447 5.67 -19.03 -20.23
N ASP A 448 6.30 -17.93 -19.83
CA ASP A 448 7.31 -17.23 -20.63
C ASP A 448 8.68 -17.81 -20.29
N VAL A 449 9.42 -18.24 -21.31
CA VAL A 449 10.76 -18.80 -21.19
C VAL A 449 11.73 -17.86 -21.88
N ASP A 450 12.62 -17.25 -21.12
CA ASP A 450 13.62 -16.33 -21.67
C ASP A 450 14.74 -17.05 -22.44
N THR A 451 15.65 -16.26 -23.00
CA THR A 451 16.78 -16.77 -23.80
C THR A 451 17.75 -17.63 -23.00
N ASP A 452 17.81 -17.45 -21.68
CA ASP A 452 18.64 -18.22 -20.76
C ASP A 452 17.93 -19.48 -20.23
N GLY A 453 16.67 -19.69 -20.66
CA GLY A 453 15.85 -20.84 -20.27
C GLY A 453 15.13 -20.67 -18.94
N LYS A 454 15.20 -19.48 -18.31
CA LYS A 454 14.47 -19.19 -17.08
C LYS A 454 12.97 -19.09 -17.40
N ARG A 455 12.18 -19.76 -16.56
CA ARG A 455 10.74 -19.87 -16.69
C ARG A 455 10.04 -18.89 -15.77
N THR A 456 9.11 -18.12 -16.32
CA THR A 456 8.32 -17.16 -15.56
C THR A 456 6.84 -17.39 -15.87
N GLN A 457 6.09 -17.88 -14.88
CA GLN A 457 4.65 -18.00 -14.96
C GLN A 457 3.99 -16.63 -14.70
N PRO A 458 3.27 -16.04 -15.67
CA PRO A 458 2.60 -14.76 -15.47
C PRO A 458 1.56 -14.84 -14.35
N SER A 459 1.65 -13.93 -13.39
CA SER A 459 0.67 -13.74 -12.30
C SER A 459 0.42 -14.96 -11.39
N GLY A 460 1.21 -16.04 -11.51
CA GLY A 460 0.96 -17.29 -10.76
C GLY A 460 -0.40 -17.95 -11.07
N LEU A 461 -1.01 -17.65 -12.23
CA LEU A 461 -2.34 -18.17 -12.58
C LEU A 461 -2.25 -19.56 -13.23
N VAL A 462 -3.18 -20.45 -12.87
CA VAL A 462 -3.30 -21.81 -13.41
C VAL A 462 -4.74 -22.12 -13.79
N THR A 463 -4.94 -22.96 -14.80
CA THR A 463 -6.23 -23.60 -15.09
C THR A 463 -6.22 -25.00 -14.50
N PRO A 464 -7.02 -25.27 -13.46
CA PRO A 464 -7.21 -26.63 -12.97
C PRO A 464 -8.09 -27.42 -13.96
N VAL A 465 -7.76 -28.69 -14.17
CA VAL A 465 -8.47 -29.60 -15.06
C VAL A 465 -8.76 -30.88 -14.30
N ARG A 466 -10.05 -31.21 -14.13
CA ARG A 466 -10.51 -32.48 -13.58
C ARG A 466 -11.16 -33.30 -14.67
N LEU A 467 -10.70 -34.53 -14.82
CA LEU A 467 -11.28 -35.53 -15.71
C LEU A 467 -11.75 -36.71 -14.87
N THR A 468 -12.94 -37.23 -15.15
CA THR A 468 -13.55 -38.37 -14.45
C THR A 468 -14.01 -39.41 -15.46
N GLY A 469 -14.21 -40.66 -15.00
CA GLY A 469 -14.68 -41.74 -15.89
C GLY A 469 -13.63 -42.18 -16.92
N LEU A 470 -12.35 -41.97 -16.63
CA LEU A 470 -11.24 -42.40 -17.46
C LEU A 470 -11.01 -43.91 -17.33
N THR A 471 -10.45 -44.52 -18.38
CA THR A 471 -9.99 -45.91 -18.35
C THR A 471 -8.46 -45.93 -18.24
N PRO A 472 -7.87 -46.59 -17.22
CA PRO A 472 -6.42 -46.71 -17.11
C PRO A 472 -5.78 -47.23 -18.39
N GLY A 473 -4.70 -46.59 -18.84
CA GLY A 473 -3.97 -46.92 -20.07
C GLY A 473 -4.62 -46.40 -21.37
N GLN A 474 -5.86 -45.89 -21.33
CA GLN A 474 -6.53 -45.32 -22.50
C GLN A 474 -6.39 -43.79 -22.56
N PRO A 475 -5.92 -43.22 -23.69
CA PRO A 475 -5.79 -41.77 -23.83
C PRO A 475 -7.14 -41.08 -23.97
N THR A 476 -7.30 -39.93 -23.31
CA THR A 476 -8.45 -39.05 -23.45
C THR A 476 -8.00 -37.66 -23.89
N SER A 477 -8.61 -37.11 -24.94
CA SER A 477 -8.33 -35.76 -25.42
C SER A 477 -9.16 -34.72 -24.68
N VAL A 478 -8.52 -33.66 -24.20
CA VAL A 478 -9.14 -32.54 -23.51
C VAL A 478 -8.68 -31.22 -24.11
N THR A 479 -9.62 -30.30 -24.32
CA THR A 479 -9.29 -28.91 -24.69
C THR A 479 -9.21 -28.09 -23.41
N VAL A 480 -8.08 -27.42 -23.20
CA VAL A 480 -7.83 -26.61 -22.00
C VAL A 480 -7.79 -25.14 -22.39
N ASN A 481 -8.65 -24.35 -21.75
CA ASN A 481 -8.60 -22.89 -21.80
C ASN A 481 -7.59 -22.41 -20.75
N LEU A 482 -6.46 -21.89 -21.20
CA LEU A 482 -5.41 -21.37 -20.34
C LEU A 482 -5.87 -20.08 -19.64
N PRO A 483 -5.26 -19.74 -18.50
CA PRO A 483 -5.58 -18.52 -17.78
C PRO A 483 -5.41 -17.30 -18.69
N THR A 484 -6.35 -16.36 -18.60
CA THR A 484 -6.21 -15.09 -19.30
C THR A 484 -5.12 -14.28 -18.62
N VAL A 485 -4.03 -14.01 -19.34
CA VAL A 485 -2.88 -13.23 -18.86
C VAL A 485 -2.66 -12.05 -19.79
N VAL A 486 -2.22 -10.92 -19.24
CA VAL A 486 -1.80 -9.74 -20.02
C VAL A 486 -0.30 -9.58 -19.82
N ARG A 487 0.50 -9.92 -20.84
CA ARG A 487 1.96 -9.87 -20.75
C ARG A 487 2.62 -9.74 -22.11
N THR A 488 3.59 -8.84 -22.21
CA THR A 488 4.51 -8.76 -23.35
C THR A 488 5.56 -9.86 -23.22
N VAL A 489 5.60 -10.78 -24.18
CA VAL A 489 6.67 -11.77 -24.34
C VAL A 489 7.64 -11.23 -25.38
N ALA A 490 8.90 -11.04 -25.00
CA ALA A 490 9.90 -10.39 -25.83
C ALA A 490 10.31 -11.25 -27.04
N ALA A 491 10.81 -10.61 -28.09
CA ALA A 491 11.48 -11.29 -29.20
C ALA A 491 12.62 -12.18 -28.68
N GLY A 492 12.76 -13.39 -29.25
CA GLY A 492 13.74 -14.38 -28.82
C GLY A 492 13.30 -15.27 -27.65
N HIS A 493 12.31 -14.85 -26.84
CA HIS A 493 11.71 -15.70 -25.81
C HIS A 493 10.82 -16.79 -26.44
N ARG A 494 10.45 -17.79 -25.65
CA ARG A 494 9.51 -18.86 -26.03
C ARG A 494 8.29 -18.83 -25.13
N VAL A 495 7.14 -19.12 -25.72
CA VAL A 495 5.92 -19.45 -24.98
C VAL A 495 5.89 -20.95 -24.71
N ALA A 496 5.61 -21.34 -23.46
CA ALA A 496 5.45 -22.74 -23.06
C ALA A 496 4.09 -22.97 -22.37
N VAL A 497 3.55 -24.17 -22.56
CA VAL A 497 2.44 -24.70 -21.77
C VAL A 497 3.04 -25.65 -20.75
N GLN A 498 2.86 -25.35 -19.46
CA GLN A 498 3.27 -26.22 -18.37
C GLN A 498 2.06 -26.97 -17.82
N VAL A 499 2.24 -28.26 -17.56
CA VAL A 499 1.23 -29.15 -16.99
C VAL A 499 1.81 -29.74 -15.70
N SER A 500 1.26 -29.34 -14.57
CA SER A 500 1.66 -29.78 -13.22
C SER A 500 0.60 -30.67 -12.60
N THR A 501 1.00 -31.54 -11.67
CA THR A 501 0.08 -32.44 -10.95
C THR A 501 -0.31 -31.93 -9.56
N THR A 502 0.41 -30.94 -9.02
CA THR A 502 0.19 -30.39 -7.67
C THR A 502 0.17 -28.87 -7.68
N ASP A 503 -0.76 -28.26 -6.95
CA ASP A 503 -0.87 -26.81 -6.72
C ASP A 503 -1.26 -26.53 -5.27
N LEU A 504 -0.63 -25.54 -4.64
CA LEU A 504 -0.85 -25.21 -3.23
C LEU A 504 -2.27 -24.68 -2.94
N GLY A 505 -2.89 -23.98 -3.90
CA GLY A 505 -4.19 -23.33 -3.73
C GLY A 505 -5.39 -24.28 -3.79
N PHE A 506 -5.18 -25.51 -4.27
CA PHE A 506 -6.24 -26.46 -4.57
C PHE A 506 -6.18 -27.72 -3.71
N ALA A 507 -7.34 -28.38 -3.54
CA ALA A 507 -7.38 -29.71 -2.97
C ALA A 507 -6.78 -30.71 -3.95
N LEU A 508 -5.82 -31.49 -3.47
CA LEU A 508 -5.12 -32.50 -4.26
C LEU A 508 -5.66 -33.88 -3.93
N PRO A 509 -5.62 -34.83 -4.89
CA PRO A 509 -5.81 -36.24 -4.59
C PRO A 509 -4.89 -36.72 -3.47
N THR A 510 -5.39 -37.64 -2.64
CA THR A 510 -4.65 -38.19 -1.49
C THR A 510 -3.83 -39.43 -1.85
N ASP A 511 -4.20 -40.12 -2.91
CA ASP A 511 -3.54 -41.31 -3.46
C ASP A 511 -2.46 -40.94 -4.49
N ALA A 512 -1.45 -41.80 -4.64
CA ALA A 512 -0.36 -41.60 -5.60
C ALA A 512 -0.82 -41.94 -7.03
N ARG A 513 -0.52 -41.06 -7.99
CA ARG A 513 -0.97 -41.20 -9.38
C ARG A 513 0.15 -40.94 -10.37
N THR A 514 0.06 -41.56 -11.54
CA THR A 514 0.94 -41.26 -12.67
C THR A 514 0.09 -41.08 -13.92
N TYR A 515 0.38 -40.00 -14.64
CA TYR A 515 -0.26 -39.66 -15.89
C TYR A 515 0.77 -39.59 -17.01
N SER A 516 0.37 -40.03 -18.20
CA SER A 516 1.06 -39.67 -19.42
C SER A 516 0.35 -38.48 -20.06
N ILE A 517 1.10 -37.43 -20.39
CA ILE A 517 0.60 -36.23 -21.04
C ILE A 517 1.28 -36.04 -22.39
N ALA A 518 0.50 -35.72 -23.41
CA ALA A 518 0.97 -35.43 -24.75
C ALA A 518 0.11 -34.33 -25.39
N LEU A 519 0.59 -33.77 -26.50
CA LEU A 519 -0.22 -32.91 -27.35
C LEU A 519 -1.16 -33.77 -28.20
N ASP A 520 -2.45 -33.47 -28.16
CA ASP A 520 -3.42 -34.06 -29.09
C ASP A 520 -3.36 -33.36 -30.46
N SER A 521 -3.04 -32.05 -30.44
CA SER A 521 -2.68 -31.24 -31.61
C SER A 521 -1.36 -30.52 -31.32
N PRO A 522 -0.40 -30.45 -32.27
CA PRO A 522 0.90 -29.83 -32.06
C PRO A 522 0.85 -28.28 -32.06
N THR A 523 -0.31 -27.66 -31.81
CA THR A 523 -0.52 -26.22 -31.91
C THR A 523 -1.18 -25.64 -30.66
N LEU A 524 -0.63 -24.54 -30.15
CA LEU A 524 -1.25 -23.62 -29.21
C LEU A 524 -2.02 -22.55 -29.99
N SER A 525 -3.30 -22.34 -29.67
CA SER A 525 -4.04 -21.16 -30.12
C SER A 525 -3.76 -20.02 -29.14
N LEU A 526 -2.71 -19.23 -29.42
CA LEU A 526 -2.30 -18.11 -28.58
C LEU A 526 -3.19 -16.88 -28.85
N THR A 527 -3.79 -16.33 -27.81
CA THR A 527 -4.59 -15.10 -27.90
C THR A 527 -3.72 -13.89 -27.57
N THR A 528 -3.66 -12.94 -28.50
CA THR A 528 -2.84 -11.73 -28.44
C THR A 528 -3.70 -10.48 -28.49
N LEU A 529 -3.24 -9.39 -27.89
CA LEU A 529 -3.90 -8.09 -28.02
C LEU A 529 -3.24 -7.26 -29.11
N THR A 530 -4.07 -6.62 -29.92
CA THR A 530 -3.68 -5.61 -30.90
C THR A 530 -4.27 -4.27 -30.51
N GLY A 531 -3.40 -3.27 -30.33
CA GLY A 531 -3.79 -1.90 -30.05
C GLY A 531 -2.55 -1.02 -29.96
N GLU A 532 -2.65 0.21 -30.43
CA GLU A 532 -1.61 1.21 -30.20
C GLU A 532 -1.70 1.67 -28.74
N ALA A 533 -0.60 1.52 -27.99
CA ALA A 533 -0.47 2.13 -26.68
C ALA A 533 -0.49 3.66 -26.85
N ARG A 534 -1.66 4.28 -26.74
CA ARG A 534 -1.80 5.73 -26.80
C ARG A 534 -1.09 6.30 -25.58
N SER A 535 -0.04 7.09 -25.81
CA SER A 535 0.46 7.98 -24.77
C SER A 535 -0.67 8.92 -24.37
N ALA A 536 -0.96 9.00 -23.07
CA ALA A 536 -1.69 10.15 -22.57
C ALA A 536 -0.92 11.41 -23.03
N PRO A 537 -1.57 12.41 -23.65
CA PRO A 537 -0.88 13.61 -24.10
C PRO A 537 -0.14 14.20 -22.91
N PHE A 538 1.18 14.34 -23.05
CA PHE A 538 1.99 15.03 -22.04
C PHE A 538 1.37 16.41 -21.86
N PRO A 539 0.93 16.78 -20.65
CA PRO A 539 0.11 17.98 -20.48
C PRO A 539 1.04 19.19 -20.56
N TRP A 540 1.33 19.61 -21.79
CA TRP A 540 2.26 20.68 -22.16
C TRP A 540 1.98 21.99 -21.44
N ALA A 541 0.74 22.16 -20.95
CA ALA A 541 0.31 23.29 -20.13
C ALA A 541 1.17 23.44 -18.87
N TRP A 542 1.60 22.34 -18.21
CA TRP A 542 2.39 22.40 -16.98
C TRP A 542 3.86 22.78 -17.19
N PRO A 543 4.59 22.20 -18.16
CA PRO A 543 5.91 22.69 -18.54
C PRO A 543 5.87 24.14 -19.04
N ILE A 544 4.87 24.52 -19.83
CA ILE A 544 4.76 25.89 -20.35
C ILE A 544 4.43 26.87 -19.22
N ALA A 545 3.51 26.53 -18.31
CA ALA A 545 3.25 27.31 -17.10
C ALA A 545 4.50 27.41 -16.21
N GLY A 546 5.23 26.30 -16.04
CA GLY A 546 6.51 26.27 -15.33
C GLY A 546 7.57 27.15 -15.96
N ILE A 547 7.69 27.14 -17.29
CA ILE A 547 8.61 28.00 -18.05
C ILE A 547 8.20 29.47 -17.94
N VAL A 548 6.91 29.78 -18.03
CA VAL A 548 6.40 31.16 -17.88
C VAL A 548 6.64 31.67 -16.46
N VAL A 549 6.40 30.84 -15.44
CA VAL A 549 6.71 31.15 -14.04
C VAL A 549 8.21 31.31 -13.83
N LEU A 550 9.03 30.44 -14.41
CA LEU A 550 10.49 30.52 -14.34
C LEU A 550 11.03 31.78 -15.03
N LEU A 551 10.52 32.14 -16.20
CA LEU A 551 10.90 33.37 -16.91
C LEU A 551 10.44 34.63 -16.15
N ALA A 552 9.25 34.59 -15.54
CA ALA A 552 8.76 35.65 -14.66
C ALA A 552 9.62 35.78 -13.38
N LEU A 553 10.04 34.65 -12.80
CA LEU A 553 10.95 34.61 -11.65
C LEU A 553 12.35 35.10 -12.03
N ILE A 554 12.89 34.70 -13.18
CA ILE A 554 14.19 35.18 -13.68
C ILE A 554 14.14 36.68 -13.95
N ALA A 555 13.08 37.19 -14.59
CA ALA A 555 12.89 38.63 -14.80
C ALA A 555 12.73 39.39 -13.47
N GLY A 556 12.03 38.81 -12.50
CA GLY A 556 11.89 39.33 -11.14
C GLY A 556 13.20 39.34 -10.35
N ILE A 557 14.01 38.28 -10.44
CA ILE A 557 15.32 38.14 -9.79
C ILE A 557 16.35 39.06 -10.44
N SER A 558 16.33 39.22 -11.77
CA SER A 558 17.21 40.15 -12.50
C SER A 558 16.96 41.61 -12.11
N PHE A 559 15.70 41.99 -11.87
CA PHE A 559 15.35 43.33 -11.43
C PHE A 559 15.51 43.54 -9.90
N ALA A 560 15.28 42.50 -9.09
CA ALA A 560 15.54 42.51 -7.64
C ALA A 560 17.04 42.53 -7.31
N GLY A 561 17.87 41.85 -8.10
CA GLY A 561 19.33 41.90 -8.01
C GLY A 561 19.89 43.29 -8.28
N TRP A 562 19.23 44.09 -9.13
CA TRP A 562 19.61 45.48 -9.38
C TRP A 562 19.18 46.46 -8.26
N ARG A 563 18.16 46.10 -7.45
CA ARG A 563 17.74 46.88 -6.26
C ARG A 563 18.36 46.43 -4.94
N ARG A 564 18.88 45.20 -4.83
CA ARG A 564 19.53 44.65 -3.61
C ARG A 564 21.01 45.02 -3.47
N GLY A 565 21.47 46.09 -4.12
CA GLY A 565 22.80 46.66 -3.88
C GLY A 565 22.91 47.48 -2.58
N ARG A 566 21.85 47.61 -1.78
CA ARG A 566 21.87 48.37 -0.52
C ARG A 566 20.85 47.84 0.48
N THR A 567 21.23 46.79 1.22
CA THR A 567 20.92 46.54 2.64
C THR A 567 21.61 45.24 3.02
N GLU A 568 22.92 45.33 3.28
CA GLU A 568 23.58 44.43 4.22
C GLU A 568 23.00 44.74 5.60
N SER A 569 22.26 43.80 6.18
CA SER A 569 22.08 43.74 7.63
C SER A 569 23.18 42.81 8.15
N ALA A 570 24.00 43.36 9.04
CA ALA A 570 25.31 42.87 9.42
C ALA A 570 25.33 41.39 9.85
N ASP A 571 26.22 40.61 9.22
CA ASP A 571 26.77 39.39 9.81
C ASP A 571 27.52 39.77 11.10
N VAL A 572 27.23 39.08 12.20
CA VAL A 572 28.03 39.15 13.43
C VAL A 572 29.33 38.37 13.21
N PRO A 573 30.52 38.88 13.61
CA PRO A 573 31.79 38.19 13.44
C PRO A 573 31.78 36.78 14.04
N ALA A 574 32.40 35.83 13.35
CA ALA A 574 32.25 34.39 13.55
C ALA A 574 33.08 33.76 14.70
N ASP A 575 33.74 34.55 15.54
CA ASP A 575 34.81 34.03 16.41
C ASP A 575 34.45 33.87 17.91
N ASP A 576 33.20 34.12 18.33
CA ASP A 576 32.75 33.79 19.71
C ASP A 576 31.23 33.58 19.82
N VAL A 577 30.62 32.92 18.84
CA VAL A 577 29.16 32.74 18.76
C VAL A 577 28.77 31.30 19.04
N SER A 578 27.90 31.10 20.03
CA SER A 578 27.20 29.86 20.35
C SER A 578 26.85 29.06 19.07
N PRO A 579 27.31 27.80 18.88
CA PRO A 579 27.09 27.04 17.66
C PRO A 579 25.61 26.83 17.33
N ILE A 580 24.71 26.91 18.31
CA ILE A 580 23.27 26.81 18.10
C ILE A 580 22.54 27.88 18.90
N VAL A 581 21.70 28.67 18.23
CA VAL A 581 20.77 29.61 18.88
C VAL A 581 19.37 29.34 18.32
N VAL A 582 18.46 28.92 19.19
CA VAL A 582 17.04 28.71 18.89
C VAL A 582 16.24 29.79 19.61
N GLU A 583 15.44 30.56 18.85
CA GLU A 583 14.67 31.69 19.39
C GLU A 583 13.19 31.58 19.01
N GLY A 584 12.32 31.48 20.03
CA GLY A 584 10.87 31.57 19.90
C GLY A 584 10.26 30.57 18.92
N LEU A 585 10.82 29.36 18.84
CA LEU A 585 10.53 28.40 17.79
C LEU A 585 9.10 27.85 17.91
N VAL A 586 8.31 27.95 16.84
CA VAL A 586 6.93 27.44 16.75
C VAL A 586 6.77 26.57 15.52
N LYS A 587 6.10 25.42 15.67
CA LYS A 587 5.67 24.59 14.55
C LYS A 587 4.21 24.20 14.69
N GLU A 588 3.42 24.62 13.71
CA GLU A 588 2.01 24.27 13.55
C GLU A 588 1.84 23.50 12.23
N TYR A 589 1.15 22.36 12.30
CA TYR A 589 0.79 21.54 11.14
C TYR A 589 -0.64 21.89 10.67
N GLY A 590 -1.03 21.47 9.45
CA GLY A 590 -2.24 21.92 8.75
C GLY A 590 -3.58 21.68 9.49
N ASP A 591 -3.53 20.80 10.48
CA ASP A 591 -4.60 20.36 11.38
C ASP A 591 -4.75 21.31 12.60
N SER A 592 -4.03 22.43 12.62
CA SER A 592 -3.85 23.33 13.78
C SER A 592 -3.14 22.68 14.99
N TYR A 593 -2.54 21.50 14.80
CA TYR A 593 -1.73 20.86 15.84
C TYR A 593 -0.39 21.59 16.00
N ARG A 594 -0.18 22.14 17.20
CA ARG A 594 1.06 22.84 17.58
C ARG A 594 2.04 21.88 18.24
N ALA A 595 3.01 21.40 17.47
CA ALA A 595 4.02 20.44 17.92
C ALA A 595 5.18 21.08 18.70
N VAL A 596 5.45 22.36 18.44
CA VAL A 596 6.44 23.17 19.17
C VAL A 596 5.85 24.56 19.39
N ASP A 597 5.95 25.07 20.61
CA ASP A 597 5.28 26.29 21.08
C ASP A 597 6.24 27.19 21.85
N GLY A 598 7.01 28.02 21.13
CA GLY A 598 7.82 29.10 21.69
C GLY A 598 9.15 28.66 22.32
N VAL A 599 9.74 27.56 21.86
CA VAL A 599 10.98 27.00 22.43
C VAL A 599 12.19 27.88 22.12
N SER A 600 13.00 28.19 23.14
CA SER A 600 14.23 29.00 22.99
C SER A 600 15.38 28.45 23.84
N PHE A 601 16.53 28.16 23.25
CA PHE A 601 17.73 27.73 23.96
C PHE A 601 18.99 27.98 23.12
N SER A 602 20.16 27.99 23.77
CA SER A 602 21.46 28.06 23.11
C SER A 602 22.33 26.87 23.47
N VAL A 603 23.26 26.51 22.59
CA VAL A 603 24.23 25.44 22.81
C VAL A 603 25.60 25.97 22.47
N GLU A 604 26.52 25.88 23.42
CA GLU A 604 27.91 26.32 23.30
C GLU A 604 28.81 25.27 22.61
N LYS A 605 29.98 25.71 22.16
CA LYS A 605 30.95 24.84 21.47
C LYS A 605 31.50 23.76 22.41
N GLY A 606 31.57 22.53 21.92
CA GLY A 606 32.10 21.39 22.69
C GLY A 606 31.13 20.78 23.70
N GLN A 607 29.88 21.27 23.76
CA GLN A 607 28.85 20.68 24.61
C GLN A 607 28.28 19.39 23.99
N VAL A 608 27.91 18.45 24.87
CA VAL A 608 27.02 17.33 24.54
C VAL A 608 25.68 17.65 25.18
N VAL A 609 24.68 17.99 24.36
CA VAL A 609 23.38 18.47 24.82
C VAL A 609 22.31 17.41 24.60
N GLY A 610 21.63 17.02 25.67
CA GLY A 610 20.47 16.13 25.61
C GLY A 610 19.16 16.90 25.53
N LEU A 611 18.39 16.75 24.46
CA LEU A 611 16.97 17.11 24.46
C LEU A 611 16.21 15.99 25.17
N LEU A 612 15.76 16.25 26.39
CA LEU A 612 15.08 15.29 27.25
C LEU A 612 13.57 15.55 27.28
N GLY A 613 12.76 14.51 27.21
CA GLY A 613 11.31 14.61 27.39
C GLY A 613 10.58 13.34 26.97
N PRO A 614 9.29 13.17 27.34
CA PRO A 614 8.53 12.00 26.91
C PRO A 614 8.29 11.98 25.40
N ASN A 615 7.77 10.87 24.88
CA ASN A 615 7.33 10.77 23.50
C ASN A 615 6.22 11.80 23.23
N GLY A 616 6.32 12.50 22.09
CA GLY A 616 5.40 13.60 21.76
C GLY A 616 5.76 14.96 22.39
N ALA A 617 6.89 15.09 23.09
CA ALA A 617 7.33 16.39 23.65
C ALA A 617 7.79 17.43 22.60
N GLY A 618 7.90 17.06 21.32
CA GLY A 618 8.33 17.96 20.24
C GLY A 618 9.81 17.86 19.85
N LYS A 619 10.61 17.00 20.50
CA LYS A 619 12.07 16.83 20.29
C LYS A 619 12.46 16.62 18.82
N THR A 620 11.96 15.56 18.19
CA THR A 620 12.21 15.27 16.76
C THR A 620 11.76 16.42 15.85
N THR A 621 10.69 17.14 16.21
CA THR A 621 10.21 18.28 15.43
C THR A 621 11.18 19.47 15.50
N VAL A 622 11.78 19.72 16.67
CA VAL A 622 12.88 20.70 16.82
C VAL A 622 14.10 20.27 16.01
N LEU A 623 14.55 19.02 16.14
CA LEU A 623 15.72 18.51 15.41
C LEU A 623 15.54 18.61 13.88
N ARG A 624 14.37 18.24 13.34
CA ARG A 624 14.04 18.39 11.91
C ARG A 624 14.11 19.86 11.44
N MET A 625 13.69 20.81 12.28
CA MET A 625 13.82 22.24 11.96
C MET A 625 15.29 22.70 11.98
N MET A 626 16.10 22.20 12.93
CA MET A 626 17.52 22.53 13.04
C MET A 626 18.35 22.08 11.84
N VAL A 627 17.95 21.01 11.16
CA VAL A 627 18.62 20.52 9.94
C VAL A 627 17.93 20.99 8.64
N GLY A 628 16.92 21.85 8.73
CA GLY A 628 16.22 22.41 7.58
C GLY A 628 15.31 21.43 6.81
N LEU A 629 14.97 20.26 7.39
CA LEU A 629 14.04 19.29 6.80
C LEU A 629 12.58 19.81 6.81
N ILE A 630 12.24 20.63 7.81
CA ILE A 630 10.95 21.32 7.89
C ILE A 630 11.17 22.78 8.30
N SER A 631 10.34 23.70 7.81
CA SER A 631 10.41 25.11 8.19
C SER A 631 9.58 25.40 9.45
N PRO A 632 10.07 26.28 10.36
CA PRO A 632 9.27 26.79 11.47
C PRO A 632 8.09 27.61 10.97
N THR A 633 6.98 27.58 11.71
CA THR A 633 5.83 28.46 11.49
C THR A 633 6.11 29.86 12.04
N ALA A 634 6.85 29.97 13.15
CA ALA A 634 7.40 31.20 13.69
C ALA A 634 8.70 30.94 14.47
N GLY A 635 9.46 32.00 14.79
CA GLY A 635 10.77 31.90 15.42
C GLY A 635 11.91 31.68 14.42
N SER A 636 13.13 31.49 14.92
CA SER A 636 14.30 31.27 14.07
C SER A 636 15.34 30.35 14.70
N ILE A 637 16.14 29.72 13.84
CA ILE A 637 17.29 28.91 14.23
C ILE A 637 18.52 29.50 13.55
N ARG A 638 19.58 29.72 14.32
CA ARG A 638 20.90 30.08 13.81
C ARG A 638 21.90 29.01 14.20
N LEU A 639 22.68 28.56 13.23
CA LEU A 639 23.83 27.69 13.44
C LEU A 639 25.09 28.48 13.10
N PHE A 640 26.05 28.53 14.03
CA PHE A 640 27.29 29.30 13.86
C PHE A 640 27.02 30.75 13.40
N GLY A 641 26.02 31.39 14.01
CA GLY A 641 25.57 32.75 13.66
C GLY A 641 24.75 32.89 12.36
N ARG A 642 24.57 31.81 11.57
CA ARG A 642 23.86 31.85 10.28
C ARG A 642 22.46 31.25 10.38
N HIS A 643 21.48 31.91 9.76
CA HIS A 643 20.10 31.40 9.72
C HIS A 643 19.98 30.06 8.99
N VAL A 644 19.21 29.15 9.58
CA VAL A 644 18.88 27.84 9.00
C VAL A 644 17.56 27.90 8.26
N GLY A 645 17.56 27.39 7.03
CA GLY A 645 16.40 27.03 6.25
C GLY A 645 16.74 25.89 5.28
N PRO A 646 15.76 25.43 4.50
CA PRO A 646 16.00 24.38 3.50
C PRO A 646 17.14 24.76 2.54
N GLY A 647 18.19 23.93 2.49
CA GLY A 647 19.35 24.14 1.62
C GLY A 647 20.36 25.19 2.09
N SER A 648 20.29 25.68 3.33
CA SER A 648 21.29 26.62 3.86
C SER A 648 22.71 26.06 3.80
N ALA A 649 23.67 26.83 3.29
CA ALA A 649 25.07 26.43 3.17
C ALA A 649 25.72 26.01 4.51
N VAL A 650 25.20 26.52 5.63
CA VAL A 650 25.66 26.15 6.98
C VAL A 650 25.42 24.68 7.31
N LEU A 651 24.45 24.02 6.67
CA LEU A 651 24.14 22.61 6.88
C LEU A 651 25.29 21.69 6.43
N ALA A 652 26.21 22.15 5.57
CA ALA A 652 27.42 21.39 5.22
C ALA A 652 28.36 21.16 6.42
N ARG A 653 28.20 21.94 7.50
CA ARG A 653 28.93 21.83 8.78
C ARG A 653 28.17 21.00 9.82
N VAL A 654 27.05 20.38 9.43
CA VAL A 654 26.16 19.62 10.32
C VAL A 654 26.05 18.17 9.85
N GLY A 655 26.34 17.25 10.75
CA GLY A 655 26.04 15.82 10.61
C GLY A 655 24.72 15.52 11.28
N ALA A 656 23.85 14.74 10.64
CA ALA A 656 22.54 14.44 11.19
C ALA A 656 22.14 12.98 11.03
N PHE A 657 21.52 12.43 12.06
CA PHE A 657 20.86 11.13 12.08
C PHE A 657 19.46 11.30 12.68
N ILE A 658 18.44 11.33 11.82
CA ILE A 658 17.04 11.56 12.18
C ILE A 658 16.19 10.50 11.47
N GLU A 659 15.25 9.85 12.18
CA GLU A 659 14.32 8.83 11.64
C GLU A 659 14.96 7.52 11.14
N GLY A 660 16.13 7.16 11.66
CA GLY A 660 16.77 5.90 11.36
C GLY A 660 17.67 5.94 10.11
N PRO A 661 18.43 4.86 9.85
CA PRO A 661 19.72 5.02 9.18
C PRO A 661 19.69 4.88 7.66
N GLY A 662 18.56 4.50 7.05
CA GLY A 662 18.42 4.41 5.58
C GLY A 662 19.40 3.47 4.88
N LEU A 663 20.09 2.58 5.61
CA LEU A 663 21.18 1.75 5.08
C LEU A 663 20.69 0.68 4.10
N LEU A 664 21.42 0.48 3.02
CA LEU A 664 21.18 -0.57 2.04
C LEU A 664 21.73 -1.92 2.56
N PRO A 665 20.86 -2.91 2.84
CA PRO A 665 21.25 -4.12 3.57
C PRO A 665 22.14 -5.08 2.77
N HIS A 666 22.13 -4.98 1.44
CA HIS A 666 22.91 -5.85 0.55
C HIS A 666 24.34 -5.36 0.31
N LEU A 667 24.62 -4.09 0.64
CA LEU A 667 25.94 -3.47 0.60
C LEU A 667 26.67 -3.65 1.93
N SER A 668 28.00 -3.60 1.89
CA SER A 668 28.86 -3.50 3.08
C SER A 668 28.68 -2.15 3.77
N GLY A 669 29.15 -2.04 5.02
CA GLY A 669 29.14 -0.76 5.73
C GLY A 669 29.94 0.31 4.97
N ARG A 670 31.10 -0.07 4.42
CA ARG A 670 31.95 0.82 3.63
C ARG A 670 31.24 1.31 2.36
N GLU A 671 30.62 0.41 1.62
CA GLU A 671 29.85 0.74 0.42
C GLU A 671 28.66 1.67 0.72
N ASN A 672 28.02 1.52 1.89
CA ASN A 672 26.97 2.45 2.32
C ASN A 672 27.50 3.86 2.55
N LEU A 673 28.63 4.01 3.26
CA LEU A 673 29.24 5.31 3.52
C LEU A 673 29.71 5.99 2.22
N ASP A 674 30.30 5.21 1.32
CA ASP A 674 30.78 5.70 0.03
C ASP A 674 29.63 6.16 -0.87
N LEU A 675 28.53 5.41 -0.90
CA LEU A 675 27.33 5.78 -1.65
C LEU A 675 26.67 7.04 -1.07
N TYR A 676 26.54 7.11 0.26
CA TYR A 676 25.97 8.28 0.93
C TYR A 676 26.78 9.53 0.62
N TRP A 677 28.11 9.46 0.73
CA TRP A 677 28.99 10.58 0.41
C TRP A 677 28.86 11.00 -1.05
N ALA A 678 28.85 10.05 -1.98
CA ALA A 678 28.71 10.33 -3.41
C ALA A 678 27.39 11.07 -3.72
N ALA A 679 26.30 10.75 -3.01
CA ALA A 679 25.01 11.42 -3.18
C ALA A 679 25.04 12.90 -2.76
N THR A 680 25.99 13.32 -1.93
CA THR A 680 26.15 14.74 -1.55
C THR A 680 26.77 15.60 -2.67
N GLY A 681 27.37 14.97 -3.68
CA GLY A 681 28.10 15.65 -4.75
C GLY A 681 29.43 16.31 -4.33
N ARG A 682 29.88 16.08 -3.09
CA ARG A 682 31.14 16.63 -2.55
C ARG A 682 32.35 15.80 -2.98
N PRO A 683 33.56 16.40 -3.06
CA PRO A 683 34.79 15.67 -3.38
C PRO A 683 35.03 14.49 -2.43
N ARG A 684 35.46 13.36 -2.97
CA ARG A 684 35.77 12.13 -2.20
C ARG A 684 36.80 12.36 -1.09
N ALA A 685 37.76 13.26 -1.33
CA ALA A 685 38.83 13.57 -0.38
C ALA A 685 38.33 14.20 0.93
N ASP A 686 37.17 14.86 0.91
CA ASP A 686 36.61 15.56 2.07
C ASP A 686 35.70 14.66 2.94
N ALA A 687 35.65 13.35 2.66
CA ALA A 687 34.72 12.42 3.30
C ALA A 687 35.17 11.94 4.69
N ASP A 688 36.49 11.91 4.94
CA ASP A 688 37.10 11.44 6.20
C ASP A 688 36.54 10.09 6.71
N VAL A 689 36.29 9.16 5.78
CA VAL A 689 35.64 7.86 6.07
C VAL A 689 36.39 7.06 7.14
N GLU A 690 37.72 7.01 7.09
CA GLU A 690 38.50 6.21 8.04
C GLU A 690 38.41 6.76 9.47
N THR A 691 38.50 8.09 9.65
CA THR A 691 38.35 8.72 10.96
C THR A 691 36.94 8.54 11.50
N ALA A 692 35.91 8.67 10.66
CA ALA A 692 34.53 8.41 11.05
C ALA A 692 34.32 6.94 11.51
N LEU A 693 34.94 5.98 10.83
CA LEU A 693 34.89 4.56 11.19
C LEU A 693 35.66 4.22 12.46
N GLU A 694 36.81 4.87 12.68
CA GLU A 694 37.61 4.74 13.91
C GLU A 694 36.83 5.25 15.13
N ILE A 695 36.21 6.42 15.00
CA ILE A 695 35.35 6.98 16.05
C ILE A 695 34.13 6.09 16.27
N ALA A 696 33.48 5.60 15.22
CA ALA A 696 32.33 4.71 15.34
C ALA A 696 32.67 3.32 15.90
N GLY A 697 33.94 2.88 15.85
CA GLY A 697 34.38 1.63 16.46
C GLY A 697 33.79 0.37 15.80
N LEU A 698 33.70 0.35 14.47
CA LEU A 698 33.19 -0.81 13.70
C LEU A 698 34.27 -1.85 13.34
N GLY A 699 35.54 -1.45 13.36
CA GLY A 699 36.68 -2.30 13.01
C GLY A 699 36.51 -3.00 11.66
N ALA A 700 36.99 -4.25 11.56
CA ALA A 700 36.90 -5.07 10.34
C ALA A 700 35.46 -5.46 9.95
N SER A 701 34.45 -5.17 10.79
CA SER A 701 33.06 -5.47 10.44
C SER A 701 32.53 -4.58 9.33
N VAL A 702 33.16 -3.42 9.07
CA VAL A 702 32.75 -2.47 8.04
C VAL A 702 32.68 -3.09 6.63
N ASP A 703 33.52 -4.08 6.34
CA ASP A 703 33.57 -4.75 5.04
C ASP A 703 32.52 -5.88 4.89
N ARG A 704 31.79 -6.19 5.96
CA ARG A 704 30.65 -7.14 5.91
C ARG A 704 29.38 -6.44 5.46
N LYS A 705 28.52 -7.18 4.74
CA LYS A 705 27.17 -6.74 4.36
C LYS A 705 26.32 -6.35 5.56
N VAL A 706 25.65 -5.20 5.48
CA VAL A 706 24.84 -4.62 6.57
C VAL A 706 23.70 -5.53 7.02
N ARG A 707 23.15 -6.39 6.16
CA ARG A 707 22.14 -7.40 6.56
C ARG A 707 22.62 -8.36 7.67
N LYS A 708 23.93 -8.47 7.88
CA LYS A 708 24.53 -9.31 8.94
C LYS A 708 24.88 -8.51 10.20
N TYR A 709 24.52 -7.23 10.29
CA TYR A 709 24.86 -6.38 11.42
C TYR A 709 23.84 -6.57 12.55
N SER A 710 24.30 -6.50 13.80
CA SER A 710 23.39 -6.32 14.94
C SER A 710 22.73 -4.93 14.89
N GLN A 711 21.74 -4.69 15.74
CA GLN A 711 21.13 -3.37 15.87
C GLN A 711 22.17 -2.30 16.27
N GLY A 712 22.98 -2.55 17.31
CA GLY A 712 24.07 -1.64 17.70
C GLY A 712 25.12 -1.40 16.60
N MET A 713 25.43 -2.39 15.76
CA MET A 713 26.33 -2.20 14.62
C MET A 713 25.70 -1.32 13.53
N ARG A 714 24.39 -1.46 13.25
CA ARG A 714 23.68 -0.59 12.30
C ARG A 714 23.63 0.85 12.81
N GLN A 715 23.41 1.01 14.10
CA GLN A 715 23.38 2.32 14.76
C GLN A 715 24.74 3.02 14.72
N ARG A 716 25.83 2.29 15.01
CA ARG A 716 27.20 2.81 14.86
C ARG A 716 27.53 3.21 13.43
N LEU A 717 27.10 2.41 12.44
CA LEU A 717 27.30 2.74 11.03
C LEU A 717 26.53 3.99 10.62
N ALA A 718 25.31 4.18 11.13
CA ALA A 718 24.51 5.38 10.90
C ALA A 718 25.18 6.64 11.46
N ILE A 719 25.78 6.52 12.63
CA ILE A 719 26.52 7.62 13.26
C ILE A 719 27.82 7.88 12.50
N ALA A 720 28.52 6.84 12.04
CA ALA A 720 29.66 7.00 11.13
C ALA A 720 29.25 7.75 9.85
N GLN A 721 28.08 7.46 9.30
CA GLN A 721 27.52 8.16 8.14
C GLN A 721 27.25 9.64 8.44
N ALA A 722 26.71 9.96 9.62
CA ALA A 722 26.50 11.34 10.05
C ALA A 722 27.82 12.09 10.35
N MET A 723 28.91 11.37 10.66
CA MET A 723 30.24 11.93 10.92
C MET A 723 31.08 12.17 9.66
N LEU A 724 30.61 11.79 8.47
CA LEU A 724 31.37 11.99 7.23
C LEU A 724 31.65 13.48 6.98
N GLY A 725 32.91 13.80 6.64
CA GLY A 725 33.42 15.18 6.56
C GLY A 725 33.58 15.87 7.91
N LEU A 726 33.55 15.11 9.01
CA LEU A 726 33.80 15.51 10.40
C LEU A 726 33.15 16.84 10.81
N PRO A 727 31.81 16.96 10.64
CA PRO A 727 31.07 18.20 10.87
C PRO A 727 31.25 18.75 12.29
N GLU A 728 31.24 20.07 12.40
CA GLU A 728 31.44 20.77 13.69
C GLU A 728 30.27 20.56 14.66
N LEU A 729 29.08 20.22 14.14
CA LEU A 729 27.88 19.90 14.89
C LEU A 729 27.31 18.55 14.45
N LEU A 730 27.06 17.64 15.40
CA LEU A 730 26.41 16.36 15.18
C LEU A 730 25.04 16.33 15.88
N ILE A 731 23.96 16.03 15.16
CA ILE A 731 22.60 15.97 15.68
C ILE A 731 22.06 14.54 15.54
N LEU A 732 21.70 13.90 16.65
CA LEU A 732 21.27 12.50 16.70
C LEU A 732 19.89 12.37 17.36
N ASP A 733 18.91 11.81 16.66
CA ASP A 733 17.59 11.53 17.21
C ASP A 733 17.53 10.10 17.78
N GLU A 734 17.35 9.98 19.10
CA GLU A 734 17.31 8.74 19.88
C GLU A 734 18.40 7.71 19.49
N PRO A 735 19.70 8.07 19.56
CA PRO A 735 20.79 7.24 19.05
C PRO A 735 20.95 5.89 19.77
N THR A 736 20.33 5.69 20.93
CA THR A 736 20.46 4.48 21.77
C THR A 736 19.20 3.62 21.79
N ASN A 737 18.16 3.98 21.04
CA ASN A 737 16.88 3.28 21.07
C ASN A 737 17.01 1.81 20.64
N GLY A 738 16.50 0.91 21.48
CA GLY A 738 16.53 -0.54 21.30
C GLY A 738 17.92 -1.18 21.38
N LEU A 739 18.89 -0.52 22.01
CA LEU A 739 20.20 -1.08 22.35
C LEU A 739 20.19 -1.71 23.75
N ASP A 740 21.00 -2.74 23.97
CA ASP A 740 21.24 -3.32 25.30
C ASP A 740 22.20 -2.43 26.13
N PRO A 741 22.26 -2.56 27.47
CA PRO A 741 23.10 -1.69 28.30
C PRO A 741 24.58 -1.62 27.89
N PRO A 742 25.25 -2.72 27.48
CA PRO A 742 26.61 -2.66 26.94
C PRO A 742 26.71 -1.82 25.65
N GLN A 743 25.77 -1.98 24.70
CA GLN A 743 25.75 -1.18 23.47
C GLN A 743 25.45 0.30 23.72
N ILE A 744 24.63 0.63 24.72
CA ILE A 744 24.40 2.02 25.16
C ILE A 744 25.70 2.64 25.69
N ALA A 745 26.46 1.91 26.52
CA ALA A 745 27.74 2.36 27.03
C ALA A 745 28.78 2.57 25.90
N GLU A 746 28.83 1.66 24.92
CA GLU A 746 29.66 1.82 23.72
C GLU A 746 29.24 3.06 22.91
N MET A 747 27.94 3.28 22.74
CA MET A 747 27.42 4.42 21.98
C MET A 747 27.74 5.76 22.64
N ARG A 748 27.59 5.83 23.96
CA ARG A 748 28.03 6.96 24.77
C ARG A 748 29.49 7.29 24.54
N GLU A 749 30.35 6.27 24.50
CA GLU A 749 31.77 6.47 24.26
C GLU A 749 32.06 7.02 22.86
N VAL A 750 31.30 6.60 21.83
CA VAL A 750 31.40 7.19 20.48
C VAL A 750 31.07 8.68 20.50
N MET A 751 29.99 9.09 21.17
CA MET A 751 29.58 10.49 21.27
C MET A 751 30.58 11.33 22.08
N ARG A 752 31.09 10.81 23.20
CA ARG A 752 32.12 11.47 24.01
C ARG A 752 33.43 11.64 23.25
N ARG A 753 33.90 10.60 22.54
CA ARG A 753 35.10 10.69 21.70
C ARG A 753 34.95 11.73 20.60
N TYR A 754 33.77 11.83 19.99
CA TYR A 754 33.51 12.87 19.00
C TYR A 754 33.54 14.27 19.63
N ALA A 755 32.89 14.47 20.77
CA ALA A 755 32.86 15.76 21.46
C ALA A 755 34.23 16.19 22.01
N ALA A 756 35.06 15.25 22.49
CA ALA A 756 36.41 15.49 22.99
C ALA A 756 37.34 16.15 21.96
N THR A 757 36.99 16.09 20.66
CA THR A 757 37.71 16.78 19.59
C THR A 757 37.31 18.27 19.42
N GLY A 758 36.54 18.83 20.36
CA GLY A 758 36.07 20.22 20.33
C GLY A 758 34.81 20.45 19.48
N ARG A 759 34.11 19.37 19.10
CA ARG A 759 32.88 19.37 18.29
C ARG A 759 31.65 19.30 19.20
N THR A 760 30.53 19.87 18.75
CA THR A 760 29.28 19.88 19.52
C THR A 760 28.40 18.69 19.11
N VAL A 761 27.76 18.05 20.09
CA VAL A 761 26.82 16.94 19.86
C VAL A 761 25.47 17.28 20.50
N VAL A 762 24.39 17.13 19.75
CA VAL A 762 23.02 17.25 20.23
C VAL A 762 22.34 15.90 20.06
N VAL A 763 21.79 15.37 21.15
CA VAL A 763 21.08 14.09 21.16
C VAL A 763 19.68 14.27 21.69
N SER A 764 18.68 13.56 21.17
CA SER A 764 17.39 13.42 21.84
C SER A 764 17.35 12.12 22.63
N SER A 765 16.71 12.14 23.80
CA SER A 765 16.40 10.93 24.56
C SER A 765 15.11 11.11 25.37
N HIS A 766 14.46 10.00 25.68
CA HIS A 766 13.39 9.92 26.67
C HIS A 766 13.86 9.21 27.96
N LEU A 767 15.08 8.66 27.96
CA LEU A 767 15.70 8.01 29.10
C LEU A 767 16.63 8.99 29.79
N LEU A 768 16.26 9.39 30.99
CA LEU A 768 17.05 10.33 31.76
C LEU A 768 18.44 9.77 32.13
N SER A 769 18.52 8.49 32.53
CA SER A 769 19.78 7.83 32.89
C SER A 769 20.82 7.86 31.75
N GLU A 770 20.35 7.95 30.50
CA GLU A 770 21.21 8.14 29.34
C GLU A 770 21.77 9.57 29.29
N VAL A 771 20.92 10.57 29.51
CA VAL A 771 21.31 11.99 29.51
C VAL A 771 22.26 12.29 30.66
N GLU A 772 21.96 11.82 31.88
CA GLU A 772 22.82 11.97 33.07
C GLU A 772 24.26 11.52 32.82
N GLN A 773 24.42 10.38 32.18
CA GLN A 773 25.72 9.74 32.04
C GLN A 773 26.48 10.15 30.77
N THR A 774 25.81 10.83 29.83
CA THR A 774 26.33 11.11 28.47
C THR A 774 26.46 12.60 28.18
N CYS A 775 25.54 13.42 28.67
CA CYS A 775 25.41 14.83 28.29
C CYS A 775 26.05 15.74 29.34
N SER A 776 26.65 16.84 28.90
CA SER A 776 27.10 17.91 29.81
C SER A 776 25.98 18.88 30.13
N HIS A 777 25.03 19.06 29.21
CA HIS A 777 23.88 19.95 29.35
C HIS A 777 22.59 19.25 28.90
N VAL A 778 21.45 19.70 29.41
CA VAL A 778 20.14 19.15 29.06
C VAL A 778 19.15 20.28 28.77
N VAL A 779 18.29 20.04 27.79
CA VAL A 779 17.14 20.86 27.42
C VAL A 779 15.90 20.01 27.65
N VAL A 780 15.13 20.33 28.69
CA VAL A 780 13.95 19.56 29.08
C VAL A 780 12.71 20.11 28.37
N MET A 781 12.02 19.25 27.65
CA MET A 781 10.83 19.57 26.87
C MET A 781 9.62 18.74 27.29
N HIS A 782 8.45 19.38 27.36
CA HIS A 782 7.17 18.70 27.56
C HIS A 782 6.06 19.39 26.77
N LYS A 783 5.20 18.60 26.10
CA LYS A 783 4.07 19.09 25.28
C LYS A 783 4.44 20.24 24.33
N GLY A 784 5.59 20.16 23.67
CA GLY A 784 6.06 21.15 22.69
C GLY A 784 6.66 22.41 23.29
N ARG A 785 6.79 22.51 24.62
CA ARG A 785 7.34 23.66 25.34
C ARG A 785 8.65 23.32 26.03
N LEU A 786 9.49 24.34 26.21
CA LEU A 786 10.68 24.27 27.05
C LEU A 786 10.27 24.37 28.52
N ILE A 787 10.75 23.44 29.35
CA ILE A 787 10.55 23.44 30.79
C ILE A 787 11.75 24.07 31.50
N THR A 788 12.96 23.56 31.21
CA THR A 788 14.21 24.10 31.72
C THR A 788 15.38 23.75 30.79
N ALA A 789 16.49 24.48 30.88
CA ALA A 789 17.74 24.17 30.20
C ALA A 789 18.93 24.60 31.07
N GLY A 790 19.98 23.80 31.13
CA GLY A 790 21.17 24.08 31.95
C GLY A 790 22.19 22.94 31.93
N SER A 791 23.27 23.06 32.69
CA SER A 791 24.20 21.95 32.86
C SER A 791 23.54 20.82 33.67
N VAL A 792 23.94 19.57 33.40
CA VAL A 792 23.43 18.42 34.16
C VAL A 792 23.80 18.54 35.64
N GLU A 793 24.96 19.10 35.96
CA GLU A 793 25.42 19.31 37.35
C GLU A 793 24.58 20.36 38.10
N GLU A 794 24.24 21.48 37.47
CA GLU A 794 23.35 22.51 38.07
C GLU A 794 21.94 21.97 38.31
N LEU A 795 21.44 21.16 37.39
CA LEU A 795 20.12 20.55 37.50
C LEU A 795 20.11 19.31 38.42
N ALA A 796 21.28 18.78 38.78
CA ALA A 796 21.46 17.64 39.68
C ALA A 796 21.97 17.99 41.10
N GLY A 797 22.47 19.21 41.36
CA GLY A 797 23.07 19.60 42.65
C GLY A 797 22.04 19.69 43.79
N ALA A 798 22.30 19.21 45.02
CA ALA A 798 23.58 19.09 45.73
C ALA A 798 24.11 17.64 45.86
N ALA A 799 25.39 17.47 45.51
CA ALA A 799 26.12 16.22 45.67
C ALA A 799 26.39 15.91 47.15
N THR A 800 25.65 14.93 47.69
CA THR A 800 25.98 14.20 48.92
C THR A 800 26.51 12.83 48.52
N SER A 801 27.65 12.40 49.05
CA SER A 801 28.17 11.04 48.78
C SER A 801 27.33 10.01 49.53
N THR A 802 26.62 9.14 48.82
CA THR A 802 25.80 8.06 49.42
C THR A 802 26.58 6.74 49.44
N LEU A 803 26.59 6.05 50.59
CA LEU A 803 27.25 4.75 50.78
C LEU A 803 26.20 3.67 51.08
N ALA A 804 26.13 2.62 50.24
CA ALA A 804 25.31 1.45 50.53
C ALA A 804 26.06 0.50 51.48
N VAL A 805 25.46 0.17 52.61
CA VAL A 805 26.06 -0.64 53.68
C VAL A 805 25.09 -1.74 54.12
N ALA A 806 25.63 -2.91 54.50
CA ALA A 806 24.82 -4.01 55.00
C ALA A 806 24.26 -3.75 56.41
N ASP A 807 24.92 -2.89 57.19
CA ASP A 807 24.50 -2.49 58.53
C ASP A 807 24.59 -0.95 58.66
N VAL A 808 23.43 -0.30 58.59
CA VAL A 808 23.29 1.16 58.65
C VAL A 808 23.74 1.71 60.01
N ALA A 809 23.44 1.01 61.10
CA ALA A 809 23.74 1.45 62.46
C ALA A 809 25.25 1.35 62.78
N ALA A 810 25.96 0.41 62.15
CA ALA A 810 27.41 0.36 62.22
C ALA A 810 28.07 1.49 61.42
N ALA A 811 27.58 1.77 60.21
CA ALA A 811 28.14 2.80 59.34
C ALA A 811 28.00 4.22 59.90
N GLN A 812 26.84 4.56 60.50
CA GLN A 812 26.65 5.87 61.14
C GLN A 812 27.64 6.11 62.29
N ARG A 813 27.96 5.08 63.08
CA ARG A 813 28.95 5.20 64.17
C ARG A 813 30.35 5.47 63.64
N VAL A 814 30.77 4.76 62.59
CA VAL A 814 32.09 4.95 61.96
C VAL A 814 32.22 6.35 61.33
N LEU A 815 31.17 6.85 60.69
CA LEU A 815 31.17 8.19 60.08
C LEU A 815 31.16 9.31 61.14
N ALA A 816 30.40 9.13 62.23
CA ALA A 816 30.40 10.07 63.36
C ALA A 816 31.77 10.13 64.07
N ASP A 817 32.43 8.99 64.28
CA ASP A 817 33.78 8.92 64.87
C ASP A 817 34.83 9.58 63.97
N ALA A 818 34.59 9.63 62.64
CA ALA A 818 35.43 10.33 61.67
C ALA A 818 35.08 11.82 61.51
N GLY A 819 34.09 12.34 62.24
CA GLY A 819 33.66 13.74 62.18
C GLY A 819 32.87 14.12 60.93
N ILE A 820 32.25 13.14 60.25
CA ILE A 820 31.45 13.34 59.04
C ILE A 820 29.96 13.23 59.43
N ASP A 821 29.20 14.29 59.19
CA ASP A 821 27.75 14.31 59.45
C ASP A 821 27.01 13.50 58.37
N ALA A 822 26.15 12.57 58.78
CA ALA A 822 25.52 11.61 57.86
C ALA A 822 24.07 11.27 58.24
N ASP A 823 23.15 11.48 57.29
CA ASP A 823 21.72 11.17 57.42
C ASP A 823 21.37 9.80 56.80
N VAL A 824 20.42 9.07 57.40
CA VAL A 824 19.84 7.86 56.80
C VAL A 824 18.72 8.26 55.85
N VAL A 825 18.88 7.92 54.59
CA VAL A 825 17.89 8.14 53.55
C VAL A 825 17.46 6.80 52.94
N GLU A 826 16.16 6.58 52.75
CA GLU A 826 15.69 5.56 51.82
C GLU A 826 16.17 5.93 50.42
N SER A 827 16.59 4.95 49.62
CA SER A 827 17.16 5.11 48.27
C SER A 827 16.48 6.20 47.43
N ARG A 828 16.96 7.44 47.52
CA ARG A 828 16.48 8.58 46.73
C ARG A 828 17.62 9.54 46.39
N ARG A 829 17.89 9.64 45.09
CA ARG A 829 17.99 10.89 44.28
C ARG A 829 18.58 10.54 42.91
N HIS A 830 17.71 10.54 41.90
CA HIS A 830 18.08 10.64 40.48
C HIS A 830 17.41 11.90 39.92
N LEU A 831 17.88 12.44 38.79
CA LEU A 831 17.17 13.53 38.07
C LEU A 831 15.71 13.16 37.73
N GLU A 832 15.29 11.91 37.96
CA GLU A 832 13.99 11.35 37.60
C GLU A 832 12.89 11.94 38.48
N GLU A 833 13.13 12.08 39.79
CA GLU A 833 12.21 12.77 40.70
C GLU A 833 12.16 14.27 40.40
N ALA A 834 13.29 14.91 40.08
CA ALA A 834 13.32 16.32 39.68
C ALA A 834 12.56 16.57 38.35
N PHE A 835 12.70 15.65 37.40
CA PHE A 835 12.00 15.67 36.13
C PHE A 835 10.50 15.44 36.32
N LEU A 836 10.09 14.48 37.17
CA LEU A 836 8.69 14.20 37.51
C LEU A 836 8.03 15.37 38.26
N ASP A 837 8.74 16.01 39.20
CA ASP A 837 8.31 17.24 39.87
C ASP A 837 8.16 18.41 38.89
N LEU A 838 9.08 18.55 37.93
CA LEU A 838 9.07 19.62 36.91
C LEU A 838 7.94 19.45 35.86
N ILE A 839 7.50 18.21 35.59
CA ILE A 839 6.40 17.93 34.65
C ILE A 839 5.05 17.70 35.35
N GLY A 840 5.01 17.66 36.68
CA GLY A 840 3.79 17.55 37.49
C GLY A 840 3.17 16.16 37.55
N GLU A 841 3.97 15.09 37.44
CA GLU A 841 3.53 13.70 37.59
C GLU A 841 4.04 13.15 38.94
N GLU A 842 3.16 12.92 39.93
CA GLU A 842 3.53 12.21 41.17
C GLU A 842 3.86 10.74 40.85
N SER A 843 4.97 10.21 41.38
CA SER A 843 5.36 8.80 41.21
C SER A 843 4.33 7.89 41.89
N SER A 844 3.61 7.07 41.11
CA SER A 844 2.73 6.00 41.61
C SER A 844 3.48 4.71 41.91
#